data_AF-A0A953U4I2-F1
#
_entry.id   AF-A0A953U4I2-F1
#
_cell.length_a   1.000
_cell.length_b   1.000
_cell.length_c   1.000
_cell.angle_alpha   90.00
_cell.angle_beta   90.00
_cell.angle_gamma   90.00
#
_symmetry.space_group_name_H-M   'P 1'
#
loop_
_entity.id
_entity.type
_entity.pdbx_description
1 polymer ?
#
loop_
_entity_poly.entity_id
_entity_poly.type
_entity_poly.pdbx_seq_one_letter_code
_entity_poly.pdbx_strand_id
1 'polypeptide(L)'
;AKARAVHMRASAVRHVRTAQTLQANGDYMGAIRHLLIAHWRDPKLKEADDLLERVRLEAARLSVQKFAETRRNIDPRSPEQVQLQRKLLLAEQQMNDGKIAEAEHTLHDAELTDKDEPRLTLLQARLSVARGDFGKALAQLDNFDGIAVTAQDFAEGEKLRASVQYTIESSLGKKRSEIENDLDQQRFATALESSAEGLKLDNENPEFLYFAAANSCVLRHCATAEPLLRRFLEVTDSAQGDREQRLMAMQLLQASAAAAEEKQEPKKAEKGAASWFSGAPVGAGVYYDPVSLAFQTKVTKIEASDHLTVLYEWSENQLRSVHAKHEEKQTGGNIARLMGAAVASGAGISTTVNWKTAARETNDFFFNYYDDAPQILKVSKESARVESRRIPISIPGVGVYGPFAGVGALGALSNIGRLGAMTKLGGGLGGLAGGGLRGLPMGGGLPNMAGLGSLGGIGGAGNSAILSRLAGSGRMSGISGFASLNVSKPLIPSQNYSVVSDPKGGSAEGFLTLWNSPRLDTRLAFKVTGKRAAVGFSGNKYFHPFAWDGIHLFELDYDDEGRIAHAWELDAPNAPRLDFTWDGQRLTRVAGRDESGAVVYSRTLNYSGDRLTSEQISGQGGSSHIEYKYDKQGHMVEASADADHTLDGRSRKVLFFDEDKGKH
;
A
#
# COMPACT_ATOMS: atom_id res chain seq x y z
N ALA A 1 16.05 31.73 -9.39
CA ALA A 1 14.57 31.71 -9.29
C ALA A 1 13.95 33.09 -9.58
N LYS A 2 14.17 34.12 -8.75
CA LYS A 2 13.59 35.46 -8.95
C LYS A 2 13.93 36.09 -10.31
N ALA A 3 15.20 36.04 -10.74
CA ALA A 3 15.62 36.54 -12.06
C ALA A 3 14.91 35.82 -13.22
N ARG A 4 14.81 34.48 -13.18
CA ARG A 4 14.06 33.68 -14.19
C ARG A 4 12.61 34.12 -14.27
N ALA A 5 11.91 34.23 -13.15
CA ALA A 5 10.51 34.66 -13.13
C ALA A 5 10.34 36.06 -13.75
N VAL A 6 11.25 37.00 -13.45
CA VAL A 6 11.26 38.33 -14.08
C VAL A 6 11.44 38.24 -15.60
N HIS A 7 12.37 37.42 -16.09
CA HIS A 7 12.57 37.21 -17.53
C HIS A 7 11.35 36.59 -18.21
N MET A 8 10.72 35.58 -17.58
CA MET A 8 9.52 34.94 -18.13
C MET A 8 8.35 35.92 -18.24
N ARG A 9 8.10 36.72 -17.19
CA ARG A 9 7.07 37.77 -17.23
C ARG A 9 7.36 38.81 -18.32
N ALA A 10 8.61 39.26 -18.41
CA ALA A 10 9.02 40.20 -19.46
C ALA A 10 8.85 39.61 -20.88
N SER A 11 9.07 38.30 -21.04
CA SER A 11 8.81 37.58 -22.29
C SER A 11 7.32 37.50 -22.61
N ALA A 12 6.49 37.16 -21.62
CA ALA A 12 5.04 37.07 -21.78
C ALA A 12 4.45 38.42 -22.26
N VAL A 13 4.82 39.53 -21.61
CA VAL A 13 4.38 40.88 -21.99
C VAL A 13 4.82 41.24 -23.42
N ARG A 14 6.02 40.83 -23.86
CA ARG A 14 6.46 41.06 -25.25
C ARG A 14 5.58 40.29 -26.24
N HIS A 15 5.24 39.03 -25.94
CA HIS A 15 4.36 38.24 -26.79
C HIS A 15 2.95 38.81 -26.88
N VAL A 16 2.39 39.34 -25.78
CA VAL A 16 1.12 40.08 -25.81
C VAL A 16 1.19 41.26 -26.78
N ARG A 17 2.25 42.08 -26.72
CA ARG A 17 2.43 43.22 -27.66
C ARG A 17 2.56 42.77 -29.12
N THR A 18 3.30 41.69 -29.37
CA THR A 18 3.40 41.10 -30.72
C THR A 18 2.03 40.64 -31.20
N ALA A 19 1.25 39.97 -30.34
CA ALA A 19 -0.08 39.52 -30.67
C ALA A 19 -1.04 40.68 -31.02
N GLN A 20 -1.01 41.77 -30.25
CA GLN A 20 -1.77 43.00 -30.56
C GLN A 20 -1.43 43.56 -31.95
N THR A 21 -0.14 43.55 -32.31
CA THR A 21 0.32 44.01 -33.64
C THR A 21 -0.20 43.10 -34.75
N LEU A 22 -0.14 41.78 -34.54
CA LEU A 22 -0.62 40.79 -35.52
C LEU A 22 -2.14 40.86 -35.69
N GLN A 23 -2.88 40.99 -34.59
CA GLN A 23 -4.33 41.20 -34.60
C GLN A 23 -4.69 42.47 -35.41
N ALA A 24 -4.00 43.59 -35.16
CA ALA A 24 -4.23 44.84 -35.88
C ALA A 24 -3.95 44.71 -37.40
N ASN A 25 -3.05 43.81 -37.78
CA ASN A 25 -2.74 43.49 -39.18
C ASN A 25 -3.67 42.42 -39.78
N GLY A 26 -4.63 41.89 -39.01
CA GLY A 26 -5.56 40.83 -39.43
C GLY A 26 -5.00 39.40 -39.39
N ASP A 27 -3.79 39.19 -38.86
CA ASP A 27 -3.23 37.84 -38.63
C ASP A 27 -3.66 37.30 -37.25
N TYR A 28 -4.93 36.89 -37.16
CA TYR A 28 -5.50 36.35 -35.92
C TYR A 28 -4.82 35.04 -35.47
N MET A 29 -4.41 34.19 -36.42
CA MET A 29 -3.73 32.93 -36.08
C MET A 29 -2.33 33.18 -35.52
N GLY A 30 -1.60 34.14 -36.07
CA GLY A 30 -0.35 34.62 -35.49
C GLY A 30 -0.54 35.21 -34.11
N ALA A 31 -1.58 36.04 -33.91
CA ALA A 31 -1.91 36.60 -32.62
C ALA A 31 -2.21 35.51 -31.57
N ILE A 32 -3.05 34.52 -31.91
CA ILE A 32 -3.38 33.38 -31.04
C ILE A 32 -2.11 32.61 -30.64
N ARG A 33 -1.22 32.30 -31.60
CA ARG A 33 0.05 31.59 -31.28
C ARG A 33 0.88 32.35 -30.25
N HIS A 34 1.02 33.66 -30.40
CA HIS A 34 1.78 34.47 -29.44
C HIS A 34 1.09 34.57 -28.08
N LEU A 35 -0.24 34.64 -28.03
CA LEU A 35 -0.99 34.67 -26.78
C LEU A 35 -0.90 33.35 -26.03
N LEU A 36 -0.89 32.21 -26.72
CA LEU A 36 -0.62 30.90 -26.11
C LEU A 36 0.78 30.84 -25.49
N ILE A 37 1.80 31.38 -26.18
CA ILE A 37 3.15 31.47 -25.61
C ILE A 37 3.16 32.40 -24.39
N ALA A 38 2.45 33.54 -24.44
CA ALA A 38 2.35 34.46 -23.31
C ALA A 38 1.71 33.78 -22.09
N HIS A 39 0.61 33.04 -22.31
CA HIS A 39 -0.07 32.23 -21.31
C HIS A 39 0.88 31.19 -20.70
N TRP A 40 1.62 30.44 -21.53
CA TRP A 40 2.61 29.46 -21.02
C TRP A 40 3.73 30.11 -20.20
N ARG A 41 4.20 31.30 -20.58
CA ARG A 41 5.28 32.00 -19.87
C ARG A 41 4.82 32.64 -18.57
N ASP A 42 3.59 33.12 -18.51
CA ASP A 42 2.95 33.69 -17.33
C ASP A 42 1.46 33.33 -17.27
N PRO A 43 1.09 32.15 -16.73
CA PRO A 43 -0.31 31.71 -16.64
C PRO A 43 -1.22 32.58 -15.76
N LYS A 44 -0.68 33.60 -15.08
CA LYS A 44 -1.47 34.55 -14.28
C LYS A 44 -1.60 35.91 -14.98
N LEU A 45 -1.06 36.06 -16.18
CA LEU A 45 -1.16 37.29 -16.97
C LEU A 45 -2.56 37.40 -17.58
N LYS A 46 -3.50 37.95 -16.80
CA LYS A 46 -4.90 38.10 -17.20
C LYS A 46 -5.09 38.79 -18.56
N GLU A 47 -4.24 39.78 -18.87
CA GLU A 47 -4.28 40.47 -20.17
C GLU A 47 -4.09 39.52 -21.35
N ALA A 48 -3.24 38.49 -21.22
CA ALA A 48 -3.02 37.50 -22.27
C ALA A 48 -4.27 36.64 -22.48
N ASP A 49 -4.91 36.21 -21.39
CA ASP A 49 -6.11 35.36 -21.44
C ASP A 49 -7.32 36.13 -22.01
N ASP A 50 -7.58 37.33 -21.48
CA ASP A 50 -8.66 38.21 -21.95
C ASP A 50 -8.49 38.55 -23.44
N LEU A 51 -7.25 38.75 -23.90
CA LEU A 51 -6.95 39.03 -25.30
C LEU A 51 -7.04 37.77 -26.17
N LEU A 52 -6.63 36.60 -25.67
CA LEU A 52 -6.75 35.33 -26.37
C LEU A 52 -8.21 35.00 -26.68
N GLU A 53 -9.09 35.15 -25.68
CA GLU A 53 -10.52 34.95 -25.83
C GLU A 53 -11.10 35.91 -26.89
N ARG A 54 -10.78 37.20 -26.79
CA ARG A 54 -11.26 38.21 -27.74
C ARG A 54 -10.82 37.91 -29.17
N VAL A 55 -9.53 37.61 -29.38
CA VAL A 55 -8.98 37.32 -30.71
C VAL A 55 -9.60 36.06 -31.30
N ARG A 56 -9.87 35.04 -30.48
CA ARG A 56 -10.59 33.83 -30.92
C ARG A 56 -12.01 34.15 -31.39
N LEU A 57 -12.77 34.95 -30.64
CA LEU A 57 -14.11 35.36 -31.01
C LEU A 57 -14.14 36.22 -32.28
N GLU A 58 -13.15 37.09 -32.48
CA GLU A 58 -13.00 37.87 -33.71
C GLU A 58 -12.69 36.97 -34.92
N ALA A 59 -11.78 36.00 -34.77
CA ALA A 59 -11.47 35.02 -35.81
C ALA A 59 -12.69 34.14 -36.16
N ALA A 60 -13.44 33.70 -35.14
CA ALA A 60 -14.67 32.95 -35.31
C ALA A 60 -15.72 33.76 -36.07
N ARG A 61 -15.91 35.04 -35.71
CA ARG A 61 -16.86 35.93 -36.40
C ARG A 61 -16.56 36.09 -37.89
N LEU A 62 -15.29 36.21 -38.28
CA LEU A 62 -14.90 36.27 -39.69
C LEU A 62 -15.16 34.94 -40.41
N SER A 63 -14.96 33.83 -39.72
CA SER A 63 -15.24 32.48 -40.23
C SER A 63 -16.75 32.29 -40.45
N VAL A 64 -17.58 32.75 -39.52
CA VAL A 64 -19.05 32.69 -39.63
C VAL A 64 -19.54 33.47 -40.84
N GLN A 65 -18.99 34.66 -41.14
CA GLN A 65 -19.37 35.42 -42.33
C GLN A 65 -19.10 34.65 -43.61
N LYS A 66 -17.89 34.10 -43.74
CA LYS A 66 -17.50 33.28 -44.90
C LYS A 66 -18.35 32.02 -45.04
N PHE A 67 -18.69 31.39 -43.92
CA PHE A 67 -19.53 30.20 -43.89
C PHE A 67 -21.01 30.49 -44.20
N ALA A 68 -21.54 31.62 -43.74
CA ALA A 68 -22.89 32.05 -44.11
C ALA A 68 -23.03 32.26 -45.63
N GLU A 69 -21.96 32.73 -46.29
CA GLU A 69 -21.92 32.86 -47.75
C GLU A 69 -21.98 31.51 -48.46
N THR A 70 -21.25 30.49 -47.98
CA THR A 70 -21.29 29.13 -48.59
C THR A 70 -22.66 28.48 -48.42
N ARG A 71 -23.40 28.85 -47.38
CA ARG A 71 -24.72 28.33 -47.03
C ARG A 71 -25.90 29.05 -47.68
N ARG A 72 -25.67 30.18 -48.37
CA ARG A 72 -26.73 31.10 -48.86
C ARG A 72 -27.78 30.46 -49.79
N ASN A 73 -27.41 29.41 -50.53
CA ASN A 73 -28.27 28.78 -51.53
C ASN A 73 -28.95 27.48 -51.04
N ILE A 74 -28.84 27.14 -49.76
CA ILE A 74 -29.49 25.96 -49.19
C ILE A 74 -30.93 26.31 -48.83
N ASP A 75 -31.91 25.58 -49.40
CA ASP A 75 -33.32 25.71 -49.02
C ASP A 75 -33.62 24.86 -47.77
N PRO A 76 -33.91 25.48 -46.60
CA PRO A 76 -34.22 24.76 -45.37
C PRO A 76 -35.52 23.95 -45.44
N ARG A 77 -36.38 24.18 -46.45
CA ARG A 77 -37.63 23.44 -46.67
C ARG A 77 -37.51 22.33 -47.70
N SER A 78 -36.33 22.14 -48.28
CA SER A 78 -36.09 21.01 -49.19
C SER A 78 -36.29 19.68 -48.44
N PRO A 79 -36.78 18.62 -49.12
CA PRO A 79 -37.00 17.32 -48.48
C PRO A 79 -35.77 16.76 -47.77
N GLU A 80 -34.58 16.93 -48.37
CA GLU A 80 -33.30 16.49 -47.81
C GLU A 80 -32.99 17.22 -46.49
N GLN A 81 -33.16 18.55 -46.45
CA GLN A 81 -32.92 19.35 -45.25
C GLN A 81 -33.93 19.07 -44.13
N VAL A 82 -35.21 18.85 -44.48
CA VAL A 82 -36.22 18.44 -43.50
C VAL A 82 -35.92 17.06 -42.92
N GLN A 83 -35.44 16.11 -43.74
CA GLN A 83 -35.01 14.80 -43.24
C GLN A 83 -33.78 14.91 -42.33
N LEU A 84 -32.80 15.74 -42.69
CA LEU A 84 -31.64 16.03 -41.87
C LEU A 84 -32.06 16.57 -40.48
N GLN A 85 -32.90 17.60 -40.45
CA GLN A 85 -33.35 18.19 -39.18
C GLN A 85 -34.11 17.18 -38.30
N ARG A 86 -34.88 16.26 -38.90
CA ARG A 86 -35.52 15.16 -38.17
C ARG A 86 -34.51 14.16 -37.59
N LYS A 87 -33.46 13.80 -38.35
CA LYS A 87 -32.37 12.95 -37.85
C LYS A 87 -31.65 13.62 -36.68
N LEU A 88 -31.32 14.90 -36.79
CA LEU A 88 -30.66 15.65 -35.71
C LEU A 88 -31.52 15.72 -34.45
N LEU A 89 -32.82 15.96 -34.59
CA LEU A 89 -33.75 15.94 -33.46
C LEU A 89 -33.86 14.54 -32.82
N LEU A 90 -33.89 13.49 -33.63
CA LEU A 90 -33.90 12.11 -33.14
C LEU A 90 -32.62 11.77 -32.37
N ALA A 91 -31.46 12.17 -32.89
CA ALA A 91 -30.17 11.98 -32.22
C ALA A 91 -30.12 12.71 -30.88
N GLU A 92 -30.64 13.95 -30.82
CA GLU A 92 -30.75 14.71 -29.57
C GLU A 92 -31.65 14.00 -28.55
N GLN A 93 -32.80 13.49 -28.99
CA GLN A 93 -33.69 12.72 -28.13
C GLN A 93 -33.04 11.41 -27.64
N GLN A 94 -32.36 10.69 -28.52
CA GLN A 94 -31.62 9.47 -28.16
C GLN A 94 -30.55 9.75 -27.10
N MET A 95 -29.81 10.87 -27.21
CA MET A 95 -28.85 11.27 -26.17
C MET A 95 -29.53 11.57 -24.83
N ASN A 96 -30.67 12.28 -24.85
CA ASN A 96 -31.45 12.56 -23.65
C ASN A 96 -32.01 11.29 -22.99
N ASP A 97 -32.32 10.26 -23.80
CA ASP A 97 -32.78 8.94 -23.34
C ASP A 97 -31.61 8.01 -22.92
N GLY A 98 -30.35 8.48 -22.97
CA GLY A 98 -29.15 7.70 -22.65
C GLY A 98 -28.73 6.69 -23.72
N LYS A 99 -29.34 6.73 -24.91
CA LYS A 99 -29.07 5.82 -26.04
C LYS A 99 -27.92 6.32 -26.92
N ILE A 100 -26.74 6.42 -26.32
CA ILE A 100 -25.55 7.05 -26.93
C ILE A 100 -25.13 6.40 -28.26
N ALA A 101 -25.19 5.06 -28.35
CA ALA A 101 -24.82 4.34 -29.58
C ALA A 101 -25.80 4.59 -30.74
N GLU A 102 -27.10 4.68 -30.44
CA GLU A 102 -28.12 4.98 -31.45
C GLU A 102 -28.01 6.43 -31.94
N ALA A 103 -27.71 7.36 -31.01
CA ALA A 103 -27.44 8.75 -31.32
C ALA A 103 -26.22 8.90 -32.24
N GLU A 104 -25.14 8.16 -31.97
CA GLU A 104 -23.95 8.15 -32.83
C GLU A 104 -24.26 7.69 -34.25
N HIS A 105 -24.98 6.57 -34.40
CA HIS A 105 -25.38 6.09 -35.72
C HIS A 105 -26.23 7.13 -36.45
N THR A 106 -27.20 7.73 -35.75
CA THR A 106 -28.10 8.74 -36.33
C THR A 106 -27.34 10.00 -36.74
N LEU A 107 -26.34 10.43 -35.96
CA LEU A 107 -25.47 11.56 -36.32
C LEU A 107 -24.57 11.22 -37.50
N HIS A 108 -24.08 9.99 -37.61
CA HIS A 108 -23.33 9.54 -38.78
C HIS A 108 -24.21 9.57 -40.05
N ASP A 109 -25.45 9.10 -39.97
CA ASP A 109 -26.40 9.18 -41.09
C ASP A 109 -26.76 10.63 -41.46
N ALA A 110 -26.73 11.54 -40.51
CA ALA A 110 -26.92 12.98 -40.73
C ALA A 110 -25.70 13.61 -41.42
N GLU A 111 -24.50 13.25 -41.00
CA GLU A 111 -23.22 13.67 -41.61
C GLU A 111 -23.11 13.29 -43.08
N LEU A 112 -23.60 12.09 -43.45
CA LEU A 112 -23.68 11.65 -44.85
C LEU A 112 -24.62 12.52 -45.71
N THR A 113 -25.56 13.25 -45.09
CA THR A 113 -26.51 14.13 -45.78
C THR A 113 -25.93 15.55 -45.93
N ASP A 114 -25.47 16.14 -44.83
CA ASP A 114 -24.74 17.42 -44.83
C ASP A 114 -23.74 17.45 -43.67
N LYS A 115 -22.46 17.23 -44.01
CA LYS A 115 -21.35 17.21 -43.05
C LYS A 115 -21.08 18.56 -42.39
N ASP A 116 -21.46 19.66 -43.04
CA ASP A 116 -21.06 21.00 -42.61
C ASP A 116 -22.19 21.63 -41.75
N GLU A 117 -23.34 20.96 -41.56
CA GLU A 117 -24.49 21.48 -40.80
C GLU A 117 -24.12 21.89 -39.36
N PRO A 118 -24.37 23.14 -38.90
CA PRO A 118 -23.85 23.61 -37.61
C PRO A 118 -24.40 22.81 -36.43
N ARG A 119 -25.70 22.47 -36.48
CA ARG A 119 -26.34 21.69 -35.44
C ARG A 119 -25.76 20.28 -35.33
N LEU A 120 -25.26 19.69 -36.42
CA LEU A 120 -24.52 18.43 -36.38
C LEU A 120 -23.28 18.55 -35.49
N THR A 121 -22.45 19.59 -35.69
CA THR A 121 -21.25 19.81 -34.87
C THR A 121 -21.58 20.04 -33.39
N LEU A 122 -22.63 20.81 -33.08
CA LEU A 122 -23.09 21.00 -31.70
C LEU A 122 -23.55 19.69 -31.04
N LEU A 123 -24.29 18.85 -31.77
CA LEU A 123 -24.73 17.54 -31.26
C LEU A 123 -23.56 16.55 -31.14
N GLN A 124 -22.58 16.61 -32.03
CA GLN A 124 -21.34 15.84 -31.89
C GLN A 124 -20.54 16.28 -30.64
N ALA A 125 -20.52 17.57 -30.31
CA ALA A 125 -19.95 18.06 -29.06
C ALA A 125 -20.70 17.51 -27.84
N ARG A 126 -22.04 17.56 -27.84
CA ARG A 126 -22.86 16.96 -26.77
C ARG A 126 -22.64 15.44 -26.65
N LEU A 127 -22.48 14.74 -27.76
CA LEU A 127 -22.16 13.31 -27.76
C LEU A 127 -20.80 13.05 -27.10
N SER A 128 -19.78 13.87 -27.41
CA SER A 128 -18.47 13.79 -26.75
C SER A 128 -18.58 14.05 -25.24
N VAL A 129 -19.41 15.01 -24.81
CA VAL A 129 -19.69 15.24 -23.39
C VAL A 129 -20.33 14.00 -22.73
N ALA A 130 -21.33 13.39 -23.38
CA ALA A 130 -22.00 12.20 -22.88
C ALA A 130 -21.06 10.98 -22.74
N ARG A 131 -19.96 10.96 -23.51
CA ARG A 131 -18.90 9.94 -23.40
C ARG A 131 -17.82 10.25 -22.37
N GLY A 132 -17.79 11.48 -21.84
CA GLY A 132 -16.71 11.97 -20.98
C GLY A 132 -15.48 12.47 -21.76
N ASP A 133 -15.56 12.58 -23.09
CA ASP A 133 -14.48 13.09 -23.95
C ASP A 133 -14.46 14.63 -23.97
N PHE A 134 -14.27 15.27 -22.81
CA PHE A 134 -14.44 16.73 -22.67
C PHE A 134 -13.47 17.56 -23.54
N GLY A 135 -12.23 17.11 -23.72
CA GLY A 135 -11.27 17.78 -24.61
C GLY A 135 -11.73 17.78 -26.07
N LYS A 136 -12.33 16.67 -26.53
CA LYS A 136 -12.92 16.58 -27.87
C LYS A 136 -14.15 17.48 -27.98
N ALA A 137 -14.99 17.52 -26.95
CA ALA A 137 -16.15 18.42 -26.90
C ALA A 137 -15.74 19.89 -27.03
N LEU A 138 -14.72 20.35 -26.30
CA LEU A 138 -14.21 21.73 -26.42
C LEU A 138 -13.64 22.03 -27.81
N ALA A 139 -12.88 21.10 -28.41
CA ALA A 139 -12.38 21.28 -29.77
C ALA A 139 -13.51 21.37 -30.82
N GLN A 140 -14.58 20.59 -30.63
CA GLN A 140 -15.77 20.67 -31.48
C GLN A 140 -16.53 21.98 -31.29
N LEU A 141 -16.58 22.50 -30.06
CA LEU A 141 -17.17 23.82 -29.77
C LEU A 141 -16.34 24.96 -30.36
N ASP A 142 -14.99 24.88 -30.32
CA ASP A 142 -14.12 25.85 -30.97
C ASP A 142 -14.37 25.92 -32.49
N ASN A 143 -14.62 24.76 -33.12
CA ASN A 143 -15.02 24.71 -34.52
C ASN A 143 -16.45 25.26 -34.73
N PHE A 144 -17.37 24.93 -33.83
CA PHE A 144 -18.76 25.39 -33.86
C PHE A 144 -18.87 26.92 -33.84
N ASP A 145 -18.03 27.61 -33.05
CA ASP A 145 -18.01 29.07 -32.99
C ASP A 145 -17.77 29.73 -34.36
N GLY A 146 -17.03 29.05 -35.24
CA GLY A 146 -16.74 29.51 -36.60
C GLY A 146 -17.86 29.26 -37.63
N ILE A 147 -18.89 28.48 -37.26
CA ILE A 147 -20.00 28.08 -38.15
C ILE A 147 -21.39 28.39 -37.58
N ALA A 148 -21.49 28.85 -36.33
CA ALA A 148 -22.74 29.26 -35.69
C ALA A 148 -23.26 30.57 -36.27
N VAL A 149 -24.18 30.48 -37.25
CA VAL A 149 -24.68 31.65 -38.00
C VAL A 149 -25.64 32.52 -37.18
N THR A 150 -26.48 31.91 -36.36
CA THR A 150 -27.47 32.65 -35.56
C THR A 150 -26.96 32.95 -34.15
N ALA A 151 -27.41 34.07 -33.58
CA ALA A 151 -27.09 34.41 -32.19
C ALA A 151 -27.62 33.36 -31.19
N GLN A 152 -28.70 32.65 -31.55
CA GLN A 152 -29.24 31.58 -30.72
C GLN A 152 -28.34 30.34 -30.75
N ASP A 153 -27.87 29.92 -31.93
CA ASP A 153 -26.96 28.78 -32.07
C ASP A 153 -25.67 29.04 -31.28
N PHE A 154 -25.10 30.24 -31.44
CA PHE A 154 -23.91 30.65 -30.69
C PHE A 154 -24.14 30.60 -29.17
N ALA A 155 -25.27 31.12 -28.68
CA ALA A 155 -25.61 31.08 -27.25
C ALA A 155 -25.78 29.64 -26.71
N GLU A 156 -26.28 28.71 -27.53
CA GLU A 156 -26.36 27.29 -27.14
C GLU A 156 -24.98 26.62 -27.06
N GLY A 157 -24.09 26.94 -27.99
CA GLY A 157 -22.68 26.51 -27.95
C GLY A 157 -21.98 27.01 -26.70
N GLU A 158 -22.11 28.30 -26.39
CA GLU A 158 -21.50 28.92 -25.21
C GLU A 158 -22.03 28.35 -23.90
N LYS A 159 -23.34 28.06 -23.83
CA LYS A 159 -23.92 27.38 -22.67
C LYS A 159 -23.32 25.99 -22.47
N LEU A 160 -23.14 25.23 -23.55
CA LEU A 160 -22.50 23.92 -23.48
C LEU A 160 -21.03 24.05 -23.08
N ARG A 161 -20.28 24.99 -23.67
CA ARG A 161 -18.87 25.28 -23.33
C ARG A 161 -18.71 25.58 -21.85
N ALA A 162 -19.49 26.51 -21.30
CA ALA A 162 -19.46 26.87 -19.89
C ALA A 162 -19.75 25.66 -18.99
N SER A 163 -20.74 24.83 -19.35
CA SER A 163 -21.04 23.59 -18.62
C SER A 163 -19.89 22.58 -18.65
N VAL A 164 -19.23 22.43 -19.80
CA VAL A 164 -18.08 21.52 -19.97
C VAL A 164 -16.89 22.00 -19.15
N GLN A 165 -16.53 23.29 -19.26
CA GLN A 165 -15.45 23.90 -18.50
C GLN A 165 -15.67 23.76 -16.99
N TYR A 166 -16.88 24.06 -16.50
CA TYR A 166 -17.23 23.87 -15.09
C TYR A 166 -17.08 22.40 -14.65
N THR A 167 -17.49 21.45 -15.49
CA THR A 167 -17.37 20.01 -15.20
C THR A 167 -15.90 19.58 -15.12
N ILE A 168 -15.06 20.06 -16.04
CA ILE A 168 -13.61 19.84 -16.02
C ILE A 168 -13.03 20.42 -14.73
N GLU A 169 -13.25 21.69 -14.44
CA GLU A 169 -12.69 22.37 -13.25
C GLU A 169 -13.10 21.69 -11.95
N SER A 170 -14.38 21.35 -11.81
CA SER A 170 -14.92 20.63 -10.63
C SER A 170 -14.28 19.25 -10.49
N SER A 171 -14.13 18.51 -11.59
CA SER A 171 -13.53 17.18 -11.58
C SER A 171 -12.02 17.23 -11.28
N LEU A 172 -11.29 18.19 -11.84
CA LEU A 172 -9.88 18.44 -11.51
C LEU A 172 -9.72 18.79 -10.03
N GLY A 173 -10.60 19.66 -9.49
CA GLY A 173 -10.61 20.01 -8.07
C GLY A 173 -10.81 18.80 -7.16
N LYS A 174 -11.76 17.92 -7.50
CA LYS A 174 -12.00 16.67 -6.78
C LYS A 174 -10.78 15.74 -6.84
N LYS A 175 -10.19 15.55 -8.02
CA LYS A 175 -9.02 14.68 -8.21
C LYS A 175 -7.80 15.19 -7.45
N ARG A 176 -7.61 16.51 -7.35
CA ARG A 176 -6.58 17.11 -6.48
C ARG A 176 -6.76 16.71 -5.02
N SER A 177 -7.97 16.87 -4.46
CA SER A 177 -8.25 16.46 -3.08
C SER A 177 -8.06 14.96 -2.86
N GLU A 178 -8.44 14.12 -3.83
CA GLU A 178 -8.21 12.67 -3.77
C GLU A 178 -6.71 12.34 -3.73
N ILE A 179 -5.89 12.96 -4.58
CA ILE A 179 -4.42 12.79 -4.57
C ILE A 179 -3.81 13.24 -3.25
N GLU A 180 -4.20 14.41 -2.74
CA GLU A 180 -3.70 14.90 -1.45
C GLU A 180 -4.00 13.92 -0.31
N ASN A 181 -5.24 13.44 -0.22
CA ASN A 181 -5.63 12.43 0.77
C ASN A 181 -4.87 11.11 0.60
N ASP A 182 -4.72 10.63 -0.63
CA ASP A 182 -4.05 9.37 -0.91
C ASP A 182 -2.55 9.45 -0.61
N LEU A 183 -1.89 10.57 -0.92
CA LEU A 183 -0.50 10.80 -0.54
C LEU A 183 -0.33 10.90 0.98
N ASP A 184 -1.27 11.55 1.67
CA ASP A 184 -1.28 11.59 3.13
C ASP A 184 -1.43 10.19 3.73
N GLN A 185 -2.18 9.31 3.07
CA GLN A 185 -2.37 7.91 3.45
C GLN A 185 -1.35 6.94 2.84
N GLN A 186 -0.32 7.45 2.13
CA GLN A 186 0.69 6.67 1.41
C GLN A 186 0.13 5.65 0.39
N ARG A 187 -1.06 5.92 -0.17
CA ARG A 187 -1.73 5.12 -1.21
C ARG A 187 -1.25 5.52 -2.61
N PHE A 188 0.01 5.24 -2.91
CA PHE A 188 0.66 5.71 -4.14
C PHE A 188 0.02 5.18 -5.43
N ALA A 189 -0.55 3.96 -5.44
CA ALA A 189 -1.21 3.42 -6.63
C ALA A 189 -2.53 4.11 -6.96
N THR A 190 -3.34 4.43 -5.95
CA THR A 190 -4.60 5.17 -6.16
C THR A 190 -4.31 6.64 -6.49
N ALA A 191 -3.28 7.23 -5.88
CA ALA A 191 -2.80 8.56 -6.26
C ALA A 191 -2.31 8.60 -7.72
N LEU A 192 -1.63 7.56 -8.20
CA LEU A 192 -1.24 7.42 -9.61
C LEU A 192 -2.46 7.34 -10.53
N GLU A 193 -3.47 6.55 -10.18
CA GLU A 193 -4.71 6.41 -10.94
C GLU A 193 -5.46 7.74 -11.03
N SER A 194 -5.69 8.40 -9.89
CA SER A 194 -6.29 9.74 -9.83
C SER A 194 -5.50 10.77 -10.64
N SER A 195 -4.18 10.68 -10.65
CA SER A 195 -3.33 11.55 -11.47
C SER A 195 -3.50 11.28 -12.96
N ALA A 196 -3.56 10.00 -13.37
CA ALA A 196 -3.78 9.61 -14.75
C ALA A 196 -5.18 10.01 -15.25
N GLU A 197 -6.20 9.92 -14.41
CA GLU A 197 -7.54 10.42 -14.71
C GLU A 197 -7.58 11.95 -14.84
N GLY A 198 -6.86 12.68 -13.98
CA GLY A 198 -6.66 14.12 -14.11
C GLY A 198 -6.03 14.49 -15.46
N LEU A 199 -5.03 13.73 -15.91
CA LEU A 199 -4.40 13.93 -17.22
C LEU A 199 -5.30 13.62 -18.43
N LYS A 200 -6.38 12.84 -18.26
CA LYS A 200 -7.40 12.67 -19.30
C LYS A 200 -8.28 13.91 -19.44
N LEU A 201 -8.47 14.66 -18.35
CA LEU A 201 -9.26 15.90 -18.33
C LEU A 201 -8.43 17.09 -18.83
N ASP A 202 -7.16 17.17 -18.42
CA ASP A 202 -6.19 18.19 -18.82
C ASP A 202 -4.79 17.56 -18.90
N ASN A 203 -4.34 17.25 -20.11
CA ASN A 203 -3.10 16.53 -20.37
C ASN A 203 -1.83 17.37 -20.15
N GLU A 204 -1.97 18.69 -20.00
CA GLU A 204 -0.85 19.60 -19.72
C GLU A 204 -0.86 20.09 -18.28
N ASN A 205 -1.78 19.61 -17.45
CA ASN A 205 -1.87 20.05 -16.07
C ASN A 205 -0.57 19.74 -15.29
N PRO A 206 0.15 20.76 -14.79
CA PRO A 206 1.44 20.54 -14.14
C PRO A 206 1.38 19.62 -12.93
N GLU A 207 0.31 19.72 -12.15
CA GLU A 207 0.16 18.99 -10.90
C GLU A 207 -0.08 17.50 -11.15
N PHE A 208 -0.99 17.16 -12.07
CA PHE A 208 -1.24 15.78 -12.44
C PHE A 208 -0.04 15.16 -13.18
N LEU A 209 0.69 15.92 -14.00
CA LEU A 209 1.94 15.46 -14.62
C LEU A 209 2.98 15.11 -13.55
N TYR A 210 3.17 15.98 -12.56
CA TYR A 210 4.12 15.76 -11.47
C TYR A 210 3.75 14.53 -10.64
N PHE A 211 2.51 14.46 -10.14
CA PHE A 211 2.09 13.37 -9.26
C PHE A 211 1.98 12.02 -9.99
N ALA A 212 1.54 11.98 -11.25
CA ALA A 212 1.58 10.73 -12.03
C ALA A 212 3.02 10.21 -12.15
N ALA A 213 3.98 11.10 -12.40
CA ALA A 213 5.36 10.71 -12.54
C ALA A 213 6.01 10.33 -11.21
N ALA A 214 5.82 11.13 -10.16
CA ALA A 214 6.36 10.88 -8.83
C ALA A 214 5.85 9.56 -8.26
N ASN A 215 4.53 9.31 -8.32
CA ASN A 215 3.95 8.06 -7.85
C ASN A 215 4.44 6.86 -8.69
N SER A 216 4.58 7.01 -10.01
CA SER A 216 5.18 5.97 -10.86
C SER A 216 6.61 5.64 -10.41
N CYS A 217 7.44 6.65 -10.11
CA CYS A 217 8.79 6.43 -9.60
C CYS A 217 8.79 5.73 -8.23
N VAL A 218 7.93 6.16 -7.31
CA VAL A 218 7.76 5.56 -5.99
C VAL A 218 7.37 4.09 -6.09
N LEU A 219 6.53 3.73 -7.07
CA LEU A 219 6.15 2.34 -7.35
C LEU A 219 7.18 1.56 -8.19
N ARG A 220 8.42 2.06 -8.29
CA ARG A 220 9.52 1.49 -9.09
C ARG A 220 9.25 1.38 -10.59
N HIS A 221 8.28 2.14 -11.09
CA HIS A 221 7.98 2.32 -12.51
C HIS A 221 8.61 3.60 -13.06
N CYS A 222 9.85 3.94 -12.65
CA CYS A 222 10.51 5.18 -13.04
C CYS A 222 10.66 5.37 -14.56
N ALA A 223 10.74 4.29 -15.34
CA ALA A 223 10.83 4.36 -16.80
C ALA A 223 9.57 4.95 -17.45
N THR A 224 8.38 4.69 -16.90
CA THR A 224 7.13 5.29 -17.39
C THR A 224 6.97 6.74 -16.92
N ALA A 225 7.70 7.15 -15.88
CA ALA A 225 7.68 8.50 -15.33
C ALA A 225 8.49 9.50 -16.16
N GLU A 226 9.56 9.06 -16.84
CA GLU A 226 10.46 9.95 -17.58
C GLU A 226 9.75 10.93 -18.55
N PRO A 227 8.88 10.48 -19.48
CA PRO A 227 8.20 11.40 -20.39
C PRO A 227 7.32 12.41 -19.64
N LEU A 228 6.68 11.99 -18.54
CA LEU A 228 5.84 12.86 -17.72
C LEU A 228 6.67 13.91 -16.97
N LEU A 229 7.83 13.54 -16.41
CA LEU A 229 8.75 14.48 -15.74
C LEU A 229 9.32 15.50 -16.72
N ARG A 230 9.70 15.07 -17.93
CA ARG A 230 10.17 15.98 -18.98
C ARG A 230 9.06 16.95 -19.38
N ARG A 231 7.85 16.46 -19.60
CA ARG A 231 6.70 17.30 -19.93
C ARG A 231 6.36 18.28 -18.81
N PHE A 232 6.39 17.84 -17.56
CA PHE A 232 6.23 18.70 -16.39
C PHE A 232 7.27 19.83 -16.37
N LEU A 233 8.55 19.52 -16.62
CA LEU A 233 9.62 20.51 -16.66
C LEU A 233 9.48 21.51 -17.82
N GLU A 234 8.89 21.10 -18.94
CA GLU A 234 8.56 21.99 -20.07
C GLU A 234 7.40 22.91 -19.74
N VAL A 235 6.25 22.37 -19.29
CA VAL A 235 5.04 23.17 -19.02
C VAL A 235 5.24 24.11 -17.83
N THR A 236 6.04 23.70 -16.84
CA THR A 236 6.40 24.57 -15.72
C THR A 236 7.60 25.47 -16.03
N ASP A 237 8.01 25.60 -17.29
CA ASP A 237 8.98 26.60 -17.73
C ASP A 237 8.42 28.03 -17.79
N SER A 238 7.78 28.44 -16.69
CA SER A 238 6.99 29.66 -16.55
C SER A 238 7.44 30.51 -15.36
N ALA A 239 6.83 31.69 -15.21
CA ALA A 239 7.04 32.57 -14.05
C ALA A 239 6.44 32.03 -12.74
N GLN A 240 5.62 30.98 -12.81
CA GLN A 240 4.85 30.39 -11.71
C GLN A 240 5.34 28.99 -11.34
N GLY A 241 6.23 28.39 -12.13
CA GLY A 241 6.73 27.04 -11.86
C GLY A 241 7.33 26.91 -10.47
N ASP A 242 6.85 25.93 -9.71
CA ASP A 242 7.34 25.61 -8.37
C ASP A 242 8.80 25.15 -8.44
N ARG A 243 9.68 25.82 -7.67
CA ARG A 243 11.11 25.50 -7.66
C ARG A 243 11.39 24.14 -7.05
N GLU A 244 10.73 23.81 -5.94
CA GLU A 244 10.99 22.58 -5.18
C GLU A 244 10.52 21.37 -5.97
N GLN A 245 9.30 21.41 -6.52
CA GLN A 245 8.81 20.34 -7.39
C GLN A 245 9.67 20.16 -8.64
N ARG A 246 10.16 21.25 -9.25
CA ARG A 246 11.08 21.16 -10.40
C ARG A 246 12.44 20.56 -10.03
N LEU A 247 12.99 20.89 -8.87
CA LEU A 247 14.23 20.28 -8.37
C LEU A 247 14.00 18.78 -8.10
N MET A 248 12.89 18.42 -7.48
CA MET A 248 12.52 17.04 -7.22
C MET A 248 12.31 16.25 -8.53
N ALA A 249 11.65 16.84 -9.53
CA ALA A 249 11.49 16.22 -10.84
C ALA A 249 12.84 15.93 -11.53
N MET A 250 13.81 16.84 -11.42
CA MET A 250 15.17 16.60 -11.91
C MET A 250 15.90 15.50 -11.12
N GLN A 251 15.72 15.43 -9.80
CA GLN A 251 16.26 14.35 -8.98
C GLN A 251 15.64 12.99 -9.31
N LEU A 252 14.33 12.95 -9.58
CA LEU A 252 13.62 11.73 -10.00
C LEU A 252 14.11 11.25 -11.38
N LEU A 253 14.36 12.17 -12.33
CA LEU A 253 14.98 11.84 -13.62
C LEU A 253 16.40 11.27 -13.48
N GLN A 254 17.18 11.79 -12.54
CA GLN A 254 18.51 11.23 -12.25
C GLN A 254 18.40 9.83 -11.62
N ALA A 255 17.46 9.65 -10.68
CA ALA A 255 17.21 8.35 -10.05
C ALA A 255 16.71 7.31 -11.06
N SER A 256 15.89 7.70 -12.04
CA SER A 256 15.40 6.80 -13.09
C SER A 256 16.53 6.33 -14.01
N ALA A 257 17.46 7.22 -14.37
CA ALA A 257 18.64 6.86 -15.15
C ALA A 257 19.55 5.88 -14.40
N ALA A 258 19.86 6.17 -13.12
CA ALA A 258 20.68 5.28 -12.29
C ALA A 258 20.04 3.89 -12.11
N ALA A 259 18.72 3.82 -11.92
CA ALA A 259 17.99 2.54 -11.81
C ALA A 259 17.97 1.74 -13.12
N ALA A 260 18.02 2.42 -14.29
CA ALA A 260 18.13 1.77 -15.58
C ALA A 260 19.54 1.19 -15.81
N GLU A 261 20.58 1.89 -15.35
CA GLU A 261 21.97 1.42 -15.39
C GLU A 261 22.19 0.20 -14.46
N GLU A 262 21.61 0.19 -13.24
CA GLU A 262 21.68 -0.96 -12.33
C GLU A 262 20.99 -2.22 -12.88
N LYS A 263 20.04 -2.09 -13.82
CA LYS A 263 19.45 -3.24 -14.52
C LYS A 263 20.31 -3.73 -15.69
N GLN A 264 21.23 -2.90 -16.21
CA GLN A 264 22.04 -3.22 -17.39
C GLN A 264 23.44 -3.72 -17.04
N GLU A 265 24.02 -3.29 -15.91
CA GLU A 265 25.19 -3.93 -15.34
C GLU A 265 24.76 -4.90 -14.25
N PRO A 266 24.93 -6.23 -14.42
CA PRO A 266 25.09 -7.07 -13.26
C PRO A 266 26.39 -6.58 -12.60
N LYS A 267 26.28 -5.65 -11.63
CA LYS A 267 27.30 -5.52 -10.59
C LYS A 267 27.56 -6.96 -10.19
N LYS A 268 28.77 -7.45 -10.46
CA LYS A 268 29.19 -8.81 -10.07
C LYS A 268 28.91 -8.88 -8.58
N ALA A 269 27.75 -9.41 -8.21
CA ALA A 269 27.43 -9.67 -6.84
C ALA A 269 28.58 -10.58 -6.42
N GLU A 270 29.41 -10.09 -5.51
CA GLU A 270 30.27 -10.99 -4.77
C GLU A 270 29.39 -12.15 -4.34
N LYS A 271 29.82 -13.38 -4.59
CA LYS A 271 29.07 -14.62 -4.33
C LYS A 271 28.80 -14.77 -2.83
N GLY A 272 27.93 -13.92 -2.28
CA GLY A 272 27.37 -14.00 -0.94
C GLY A 272 25.99 -14.66 -1.04
N ALA A 273 25.55 -15.30 0.05
CA ALA A 273 24.19 -15.79 0.15
C ALA A 273 23.22 -14.60 0.11
N ALA A 274 22.02 -14.78 -0.46
CA ALA A 274 20.95 -13.81 -0.31
C ALA A 274 20.27 -14.00 1.05
N SER A 275 19.87 -12.91 1.69
CA SER A 275 19.11 -12.96 2.93
C SER A 275 17.82 -13.74 2.72
N TRP A 276 17.51 -14.67 3.62
CA TRP A 276 16.25 -15.41 3.58
C TRP A 276 15.04 -14.53 3.86
N PHE A 277 15.22 -13.33 4.43
CA PHE A 277 14.11 -12.45 4.83
C PHE A 277 13.91 -11.31 3.82
N SER A 278 14.93 -10.49 3.59
CA SER A 278 14.82 -9.35 2.68
C SER A 278 15.14 -9.67 1.23
N GLY A 279 15.81 -10.81 0.96
CA GLY A 279 16.36 -11.12 -0.35
C GLY A 279 17.62 -10.30 -0.73
N ALA A 280 18.10 -9.40 0.14
CA ALA A 280 19.28 -8.60 -0.12
C ALA A 280 20.58 -9.45 -0.08
N PRO A 281 21.61 -9.13 -0.86
CA PRO A 281 22.89 -9.83 -0.78
C PRO A 281 23.56 -9.58 0.58
N VAL A 282 23.96 -10.66 1.26
CA VAL A 282 24.71 -10.59 2.52
C VAL A 282 26.12 -11.16 2.35
N GLY A 283 27.12 -10.41 2.83
CA GLY A 283 28.52 -10.83 2.81
C GLY A 283 28.82 -11.99 3.77
N ALA A 284 29.99 -12.60 3.62
CA ALA A 284 30.46 -13.60 4.58
C ALA A 284 30.64 -12.99 5.98
N GLY A 285 30.26 -13.74 7.02
CA GLY A 285 30.34 -13.28 8.41
C GLY A 285 29.26 -12.26 8.82
N VAL A 286 28.25 -12.03 7.98
CA VAL A 286 27.07 -11.21 8.30
C VAL A 286 25.99 -12.10 8.92
N TYR A 287 25.69 -11.87 10.20
CA TYR A 287 24.72 -12.67 10.96
C TYR A 287 23.34 -12.00 11.07
N TYR A 288 23.25 -10.70 10.81
CA TYR A 288 22.01 -9.94 10.82
C TYR A 288 21.87 -9.25 9.48
N ASP A 289 20.72 -9.41 8.83
CA ASP A 289 20.44 -8.75 7.56
C ASP A 289 20.35 -7.23 7.77
N PRO A 290 21.16 -6.41 7.08
CA PRO A 290 21.11 -4.96 7.23
C PRO A 290 19.75 -4.35 6.90
N VAL A 291 18.95 -5.00 6.04
CA VAL A 291 17.68 -4.45 5.56
C VAL A 291 16.48 -4.76 6.47
N SER A 292 16.53 -5.88 7.21
CA SER A 292 15.42 -6.36 8.04
C SER A 292 15.76 -6.69 9.49
N LEU A 293 17.05 -6.74 9.84
CA LEU A 293 17.59 -7.27 11.09
C LEU A 293 17.25 -8.74 11.38
N ALA A 294 16.75 -9.48 10.39
CA ALA A 294 16.55 -10.90 10.54
C ALA A 294 17.89 -11.60 10.78
N PHE A 295 17.91 -12.54 11.72
CA PHE A 295 19.09 -13.37 11.99
C PHE A 295 19.29 -14.39 10.87
N GLN A 296 20.48 -14.43 10.26
CA GLN A 296 20.72 -15.14 9.00
C GLN A 296 21.03 -16.62 9.16
N THR A 297 21.58 -17.05 10.31
CA THR A 297 21.83 -18.47 10.54
C THR A 297 20.51 -19.19 10.82
N LYS A 298 20.23 -20.22 10.02
CA LYS A 298 18.97 -20.98 10.08
C LYS A 298 18.84 -21.71 11.42
N VAL A 299 17.89 -21.30 12.23
CA VAL A 299 17.54 -21.98 13.49
C VAL A 299 16.67 -23.19 13.15
N THR A 300 16.92 -24.34 13.76
CA THR A 300 16.07 -25.53 13.63
C THR A 300 15.12 -25.64 14.82
N LYS A 301 15.65 -25.45 16.03
CA LYS A 301 14.92 -25.66 17.29
C LYS A 301 15.45 -24.76 18.39
N ILE A 302 14.54 -24.27 19.23
CA ILE A 302 14.86 -23.61 20.51
C ILE A 302 14.17 -24.38 21.64
N GLU A 303 14.93 -24.71 22.66
CA GLU A 303 14.43 -25.22 23.93
C GLU A 303 14.63 -24.15 24.99
N ALA A 304 13.54 -23.60 25.52
CA ALA A 304 13.61 -22.60 26.57
C ALA A 304 13.26 -23.20 27.94
N SER A 305 13.65 -22.52 29.02
CA SER A 305 13.16 -22.81 30.37
C SER A 305 11.63 -22.74 30.41
N ASP A 306 11.01 -23.39 31.39
CA ASP A 306 9.54 -23.46 31.52
C ASP A 306 8.84 -24.24 30.39
N HIS A 307 9.52 -25.22 29.79
CA HIS A 307 8.94 -26.17 28.81
C HIS A 307 8.38 -25.53 27.52
N LEU A 308 8.86 -24.35 27.16
CA LEU A 308 8.63 -23.76 25.84
C LEU A 308 9.58 -24.38 24.81
N THR A 309 9.02 -24.91 23.72
CA THR A 309 9.78 -25.37 22.55
C THR A 309 9.36 -24.56 21.33
N VAL A 310 10.33 -24.06 20.58
CA VAL A 310 10.09 -23.36 19.30
C VAL A 310 10.72 -24.16 18.17
N LEU A 311 9.95 -24.49 17.15
CA LEU A 311 10.40 -25.22 15.96
C LEU A 311 10.30 -24.33 14.73
N TYR A 312 11.29 -24.42 13.86
CA TYR A 312 11.37 -23.64 12.63
C TYR A 312 11.26 -24.58 11.44
N GLU A 313 10.35 -24.29 10.52
CA GLU A 313 10.18 -25.08 9.31
C GLU A 313 10.75 -24.32 8.11
N TRP A 314 11.82 -24.87 7.54
CA TRP A 314 12.48 -24.30 6.39
C TRP A 314 12.13 -25.09 5.12
N SER A 315 11.95 -24.35 4.03
CA SER A 315 11.87 -24.86 2.67
C SER A 315 13.02 -24.22 1.89
N GLU A 316 14.09 -24.98 1.67
CA GLU A 316 15.34 -24.49 1.07
C GLU A 316 15.94 -23.29 1.83
N ASN A 317 15.83 -22.09 1.28
CA ASN A 317 16.28 -20.83 1.88
C ASN A 317 15.12 -19.95 2.38
N GLN A 318 13.89 -20.47 2.43
CA GLN A 318 12.72 -19.73 2.91
C GLN A 318 12.20 -20.34 4.21
N LEU A 319 12.10 -19.53 5.25
CA LEU A 319 11.37 -19.89 6.47
C LEU A 319 9.88 -19.90 6.16
N ARG A 320 9.18 -21.02 6.41
CA ARG A 320 7.73 -21.15 6.17
C ARG A 320 6.94 -20.83 7.42
N SER A 321 7.35 -21.41 8.54
CA SER A 321 6.67 -21.22 9.82
C SER A 321 7.60 -21.32 11.02
N VAL A 322 7.14 -20.72 12.12
CA VAL A 322 7.73 -20.84 13.45
C VAL A 322 6.63 -21.29 14.40
N HIS A 323 6.79 -22.47 14.99
CA HIS A 323 5.82 -23.10 15.89
C HIS A 323 6.33 -23.01 17.33
N ALA A 324 5.76 -22.11 18.12
CA ALA A 324 6.04 -21.99 19.54
C ALA A 324 5.00 -22.75 20.35
N LYS A 325 5.45 -23.77 21.10
CA LYS A 325 4.59 -24.62 21.93
C LYS A 325 5.02 -24.55 23.39
N HIS A 326 4.11 -24.12 24.24
CA HIS A 326 4.29 -24.12 25.69
C HIS A 326 3.42 -25.23 26.33
N GLU A 327 4.03 -26.08 27.17
CA GLU A 327 3.31 -27.12 27.92
C GLU A 327 3.52 -26.94 29.43
N GLU A 328 2.44 -26.64 30.16
CA GLU A 328 2.49 -26.56 31.62
C GLU A 328 2.61 -27.98 32.22
N LYS A 329 3.79 -28.35 32.75
CA LYS A 329 3.99 -29.65 33.40
C LYS A 329 3.36 -29.67 34.80
N GLN A 330 2.17 -30.26 34.91
CA GLN A 330 1.50 -30.53 36.19
C GLN A 330 1.99 -31.83 36.89
N THR A 331 3.18 -32.33 36.52
CA THR A 331 3.67 -33.66 36.89
C THR A 331 3.83 -33.83 38.41
N GLY A 332 4.37 -32.83 39.12
CA GLY A 332 4.55 -32.91 40.58
C GLY A 332 3.23 -32.91 41.36
N GLY A 333 2.27 -32.07 40.98
CA GLY A 333 0.96 -31.98 41.62
C GLY A 333 0.06 -33.19 41.36
N ASN A 334 0.12 -33.74 40.13
CA ASN A 334 -0.62 -34.96 39.79
C ASN A 334 -0.02 -36.19 40.48
N ILE A 335 1.31 -36.31 40.59
CA ILE A 335 1.98 -37.40 41.32
C ILE A 335 1.67 -37.33 42.83
N ALA A 336 1.74 -36.15 43.45
CA ALA A 336 1.44 -35.99 44.87
C ALA A 336 -0.03 -36.37 45.20
N ARG A 337 -0.98 -35.99 44.34
CA ARG A 337 -2.39 -36.39 44.49
C ARG A 337 -2.60 -37.89 44.29
N LEU A 338 -1.89 -38.49 43.33
CA LEU A 338 -1.93 -39.94 43.10
C LEU A 338 -1.36 -40.71 44.30
N MET A 339 -0.25 -40.25 44.88
CA MET A 339 0.32 -40.86 46.10
C MET A 339 -0.61 -40.69 47.32
N GLY A 340 -1.19 -39.52 47.53
CA GLY A 340 -2.17 -39.30 48.61
C GLY A 340 -3.41 -40.20 48.47
N ALA A 341 -3.90 -40.37 47.24
CA ALA A 341 -5.03 -41.25 46.95
C ALA A 341 -4.68 -42.75 47.08
N ALA A 342 -3.45 -43.14 46.71
CA ALA A 342 -2.96 -44.50 46.90
C ALA A 342 -2.90 -44.88 48.40
N VAL A 343 -2.42 -43.97 49.26
CA VAL A 343 -2.39 -44.16 50.72
C VAL A 343 -3.81 -44.30 51.30
N ALA A 344 -4.75 -43.46 50.86
CA ALA A 344 -6.15 -43.55 51.28
C ALA A 344 -6.86 -44.83 50.78
N SER A 345 -6.56 -45.27 49.55
CA SER A 345 -7.10 -46.50 48.98
C SER A 345 -6.58 -47.77 49.67
N GLY A 346 -5.33 -47.74 50.18
CA GLY A 346 -4.76 -48.80 51.01
C GLY A 346 -5.41 -48.92 52.40
N ALA A 347 -6.12 -47.88 52.86
CA ALA A 347 -6.95 -47.91 54.05
C ALA A 347 -8.41 -48.33 53.78
N GLY A 348 -8.72 -48.78 52.55
CA GLY A 348 -10.05 -49.27 52.16
C GLY A 348 -11.05 -48.18 51.73
N ILE A 349 -10.61 -46.92 51.59
CA ILE A 349 -11.48 -45.80 51.17
C ILE A 349 -11.33 -45.59 49.66
N SER A 350 -12.43 -45.69 48.90
CA SER A 350 -12.45 -45.30 47.48
C SER A 350 -12.22 -43.80 47.35
N THR A 351 -11.26 -43.39 46.53
CA THR A 351 -10.93 -41.96 46.35
C THR A 351 -10.99 -41.55 44.88
N THR A 352 -11.53 -40.37 44.61
CA THR A 352 -11.52 -39.77 43.28
C THR A 352 -10.46 -38.68 43.21
N VAL A 353 -9.47 -38.86 42.34
CA VAL A 353 -8.40 -37.90 42.10
C VAL A 353 -8.76 -37.02 40.93
N ASN A 354 -8.84 -35.70 41.16
CA ASN A 354 -8.98 -34.74 40.07
C ASN A 354 -7.63 -34.57 39.35
N TRP A 355 -7.47 -35.26 38.23
CA TRP A 355 -6.32 -35.17 37.34
C TRP A 355 -6.42 -33.92 36.49
N LYS A 356 -5.45 -33.01 36.59
CA LYS A 356 -5.42 -31.80 35.77
C LYS A 356 -4.64 -32.10 34.48
N THR A 357 -5.27 -31.98 33.32
CA THR A 357 -4.55 -32.05 32.03
C THR A 357 -3.61 -30.85 31.91
N ALA A 358 -2.49 -31.01 31.20
CA ALA A 358 -1.60 -29.88 30.93
C ALA A 358 -2.34 -28.80 30.13
N ALA A 359 -2.23 -27.55 30.56
CA ALA A 359 -2.59 -26.43 29.70
C ALA A 359 -1.56 -26.37 28.56
N ARG A 360 -2.03 -26.09 27.35
CA ARG A 360 -1.19 -25.94 26.17
C ARG A 360 -1.50 -24.60 25.50
N GLU A 361 -0.46 -23.89 25.14
CA GLU A 361 -0.55 -22.69 24.31
C GLU A 361 0.36 -22.87 23.11
N THR A 362 -0.19 -22.66 21.91
CA THR A 362 0.56 -22.63 20.67
C THR A 362 0.49 -21.23 20.07
N ASN A 363 1.64 -20.72 19.62
CA ASN A 363 1.77 -19.49 18.86
C ASN A 363 2.53 -19.86 17.58
N ASP A 364 1.80 -19.89 16.47
CA ASP A 364 2.31 -20.26 15.16
C ASP A 364 2.42 -19.01 14.29
N PHE A 365 3.58 -18.81 13.69
CA PHE A 365 3.87 -17.70 12.79
C PHE A 365 4.09 -18.25 11.39
N PHE A 366 3.54 -17.58 10.38
CA PHE A 366 3.66 -17.97 8.97
C PHE A 366 4.24 -16.84 8.14
N PHE A 367 5.12 -17.19 7.20
CA PHE A 367 5.86 -16.23 6.38
C PHE A 367 5.52 -16.44 4.91
N ASN A 368 4.91 -15.41 4.33
CA ASN A 368 4.52 -15.38 2.92
C ASN A 368 5.49 -14.50 2.15
N TYR A 369 6.00 -15.00 1.02
CA TYR A 369 6.97 -14.32 0.17
C TYR A 369 6.28 -13.69 -1.03
N TYR A 370 6.96 -12.77 -1.70
CA TYR A 370 6.55 -12.33 -3.02
C TYR A 370 6.66 -13.48 -4.03
N ASP A 371 5.73 -13.54 -4.98
CA ASP A 371 5.76 -14.53 -6.07
C ASP A 371 6.97 -14.33 -7.00
N ASP A 372 7.44 -13.08 -7.12
CA ASP A 372 8.47 -12.64 -8.05
C ASP A 372 9.77 -12.16 -7.38
N ALA A 373 9.89 -12.29 -6.05
CA ALA A 373 11.09 -11.89 -5.33
C ALA A 373 11.34 -12.75 -4.08
N PRO A 374 12.62 -13.01 -3.69
CA PRO A 374 12.97 -13.81 -2.52
C PRO A 374 12.76 -13.08 -1.18
N GLN A 375 11.90 -12.06 -1.14
CA GLN A 375 11.60 -11.25 0.04
C GLN A 375 10.28 -11.66 0.68
N ILE A 376 10.18 -11.55 2.01
CA ILE A 376 8.92 -11.71 2.74
C ILE A 376 7.98 -10.54 2.46
N LEU A 377 6.77 -10.87 1.99
CA LEU A 377 5.67 -9.95 1.76
C LEU A 377 4.84 -9.75 3.03
N LYS A 378 4.52 -10.84 3.74
CA LYS A 378 3.60 -10.81 4.87
C LYS A 378 3.92 -11.85 5.94
N VAL A 379 3.76 -11.46 7.20
CA VAL A 379 3.79 -12.36 8.36
C VAL A 379 2.40 -12.43 8.98
N SER A 380 1.94 -13.65 9.30
CA SER A 380 0.66 -13.88 10.00
C SER A 380 0.86 -14.74 11.24
N LYS A 381 -0.02 -14.56 12.22
CA LYS A 381 0.00 -15.31 13.48
C LYS A 381 -1.30 -16.05 13.68
N GLU A 382 -1.21 -17.30 14.11
CA GLU A 382 -2.31 -18.08 14.67
C GLU A 382 -1.96 -18.46 16.10
N SER A 383 -2.91 -18.31 17.03
CA SER A 383 -2.72 -18.70 18.43
C SER A 383 -3.86 -19.58 18.89
N ALA A 384 -3.54 -20.71 19.53
CA ALA A 384 -4.52 -21.58 20.14
C ALA A 384 -4.18 -21.83 21.60
N ARG A 385 -5.18 -21.69 22.48
CA ARG A 385 -5.06 -21.96 23.91
C ARG A 385 -6.00 -23.11 24.30
N VAL A 386 -5.42 -24.20 24.80
CA VAL A 386 -6.17 -25.32 25.37
C VAL A 386 -6.05 -25.23 26.89
N GLU A 387 -7.14 -24.84 27.53
CA GLU A 387 -7.20 -24.77 28.99
C GLU A 387 -7.09 -26.16 29.62
N SER A 388 -6.39 -26.23 30.76
CA SER A 388 -6.33 -27.43 31.58
C SER A 388 -7.74 -27.83 32.05
N ARG A 389 -8.14 -29.07 31.82
CA ARG A 389 -9.40 -29.64 32.35
C ARG A 389 -9.10 -30.58 33.51
N ARG A 390 -9.99 -30.61 34.49
CA ARG A 390 -9.94 -31.57 35.60
C ARG A 390 -10.72 -32.81 35.19
N ILE A 391 -10.05 -33.95 35.12
CA ILE A 391 -10.65 -35.25 34.85
C ILE A 391 -10.68 -36.03 36.17
N PRO A 392 -11.86 -36.43 36.68
CA PRO A 392 -11.92 -37.28 37.86
C PRO A 392 -11.44 -38.70 37.52
N ILE A 393 -10.47 -39.20 38.25
CA ILE A 393 -9.98 -40.59 38.18
C ILE A 393 -10.32 -41.27 39.51
N SER A 394 -11.26 -42.21 39.50
CA SER A 394 -11.63 -42.96 40.69
C SER A 394 -10.68 -44.15 40.89
N ILE A 395 -10.02 -44.19 42.05
CA ILE A 395 -9.19 -45.31 42.50
C ILE A 395 -10.01 -46.10 43.52
N PRO A 396 -10.45 -47.33 43.19
CA PRO A 396 -11.26 -48.13 44.09
C PRO A 396 -10.45 -48.51 45.34
N GLY A 397 -11.03 -48.33 46.52
CA GLY A 397 -10.44 -48.74 47.79
C GLY A 397 -10.43 -50.27 47.88
N VAL A 398 -9.27 -50.85 48.18
CA VAL A 398 -9.16 -52.30 48.42
C VAL A 398 -9.26 -52.51 49.92
N GLY A 399 -10.44 -52.91 50.39
CA GLY A 399 -10.69 -53.17 51.81
C GLY A 399 -9.79 -54.31 52.33
N VAL A 400 -9.20 -54.11 53.51
CA VAL A 400 -8.26 -55.05 54.16
C VAL A 400 -8.98 -56.27 54.79
N TYR A 401 -10.30 -56.44 54.60
CA TYR A 401 -11.08 -57.51 55.23
C TYR A 401 -11.69 -58.46 54.19
N GLY A 402 -10.90 -59.46 53.79
CA GLY A 402 -11.30 -60.65 53.03
C GLY A 402 -10.28 -61.78 53.26
N PRO A 403 -10.63 -63.06 53.10
CA PRO A 403 -9.91 -64.21 53.69
C PRO A 403 -8.54 -64.55 53.06
N PHE A 404 -7.94 -63.62 52.31
CA PHE A 404 -6.60 -63.75 51.72
C PHE A 404 -5.69 -62.62 52.20
N ALA A 405 -5.45 -62.56 53.51
CA ALA A 405 -4.39 -61.76 54.09
C ALA A 405 -3.04 -62.46 53.84
N GLY A 406 -2.38 -62.16 52.71
CA GLY A 406 -1.07 -62.77 52.42
C GLY A 406 -0.35 -62.33 51.14
N VAL A 407 -0.98 -61.62 50.20
CA VAL A 407 -0.28 -61.10 49.00
C VAL A 407 -0.60 -59.62 48.84
N GLY A 408 0.16 -58.79 49.54
CA GLY A 408 -0.04 -57.35 49.64
C GLY A 408 0.41 -56.55 48.40
N ALA A 409 -0.44 -55.59 48.04
CA ALA A 409 -0.12 -54.26 47.47
C ALA A 409 0.60 -54.11 46.11
N LEU A 410 1.24 -55.13 45.51
CA LEU A 410 1.97 -54.97 44.24
C LEU A 410 1.17 -55.30 42.97
N GLY A 411 0.04 -56.00 43.07
CA GLY A 411 -0.74 -56.43 41.91
C GLY A 411 -1.51 -55.32 41.19
N ALA A 412 -2.02 -54.32 41.93
CA ALA A 412 -2.89 -53.27 41.37
C ALA A 412 -2.12 -52.16 40.61
N LEU A 413 -0.79 -52.08 40.77
CA LEU A 413 0.06 -51.15 40.01
C LEU A 413 0.38 -51.66 38.58
N SER A 414 0.18 -52.96 38.32
CA SER A 414 0.43 -53.54 36.98
C SER A 414 -0.53 -53.02 35.90
N ASN A 415 -1.73 -52.57 36.27
CA ASN A 415 -2.68 -51.94 35.36
C ASN A 415 -2.44 -50.44 35.11
N ILE A 416 -1.59 -49.78 35.90
CA ILE A 416 -1.16 -48.38 35.63
C ILE A 416 -0.10 -48.35 34.50
N GLY A 417 0.66 -49.43 34.32
CA GLY A 417 1.59 -49.60 33.19
C GLY A 417 0.92 -49.56 31.81
N ARG A 418 -0.40 -49.81 31.73
CA ARG A 418 -1.17 -49.71 30.48
C ARG A 418 -1.59 -48.28 30.09
N LEU A 419 -1.47 -47.29 30.97
CA LEU A 419 -1.68 -45.88 30.59
C LEU A 419 -0.51 -45.29 29.80
N GLY A 420 0.70 -45.85 29.92
CA GLY A 420 1.86 -45.47 29.09
C GLY A 420 1.73 -45.86 27.60
N ALA A 421 0.78 -46.74 27.26
CA ALA A 421 0.53 -47.18 25.89
C ALA A 421 -0.46 -46.29 25.12
N MET A 422 -1.28 -45.45 25.79
CA MET A 422 -2.16 -44.49 25.12
C MET A 422 -1.46 -43.21 24.66
N THR A 423 -0.23 -42.97 25.11
CA THR A 423 0.63 -41.85 24.65
C THR A 423 1.38 -42.13 23.36
N LYS A 424 1.17 -43.30 22.71
CA LYS A 424 1.90 -43.72 21.49
C LYS A 424 1.00 -43.98 20.26
N LEU A 425 -0.09 -43.23 20.11
CA LEU A 425 -0.89 -43.18 18.87
C LEU A 425 -0.90 -41.74 18.33
N GLY A 426 0.21 -41.38 17.69
CA GLY A 426 0.35 -40.17 16.88
C GLY A 426 1.27 -40.50 15.72
N GLY A 427 0.69 -40.97 14.62
CA GLY A 427 1.44 -41.32 13.42
C GLY A 427 0.54 -41.55 12.22
N GLY A 428 0.56 -40.59 11.29
CA GLY A 428 0.36 -40.79 9.86
C GLY A 428 -1.07 -40.94 9.36
N LEU A 429 -1.61 -39.89 8.74
CA LEU A 429 -2.67 -40.02 7.74
C LEU A 429 -2.25 -39.25 6.47
N GLY A 430 -1.64 -40.01 5.56
CA GLY A 430 -1.47 -39.64 4.17
C GLY A 430 -1.89 -40.81 3.28
N GLY A 431 -2.89 -40.55 2.44
CA GLY A 431 -2.97 -41.14 1.09
C GLY A 431 -3.94 -42.31 0.85
N LEU A 432 -4.56 -42.23 -0.34
CA LEU A 432 -5.32 -43.24 -1.11
C LEU A 432 -6.82 -43.32 -0.78
N ALA A 433 -7.71 -42.67 -1.53
CA ALA A 433 -8.06 -42.81 -2.96
C ALA A 433 -8.64 -44.18 -3.34
N GLY A 434 -9.86 -44.16 -3.91
CA GLY A 434 -10.26 -45.15 -4.92
C GLY A 434 -11.58 -45.90 -4.70
N GLY A 435 -12.69 -45.29 -5.16
CA GLY A 435 -13.66 -45.94 -6.04
C GLY A 435 -14.75 -46.87 -5.45
N GLY A 436 -15.99 -46.70 -5.95
CA GLY A 436 -16.90 -47.85 -6.11
C GLY A 436 -18.38 -47.67 -5.76
N LEU A 437 -19.09 -46.95 -6.63
CA LEU A 437 -20.54 -47.01 -6.94
C LEU A 437 -21.40 -48.20 -6.46
N ARG A 438 -22.64 -47.87 -6.06
CA ARG A 438 -23.97 -48.55 -6.15
C ARG A 438 -24.66 -48.61 -4.77
N GLY A 439 -25.91 -48.20 -4.54
CA GLY A 439 -26.95 -47.58 -5.36
C GLY A 439 -28.29 -47.55 -4.58
N LEU A 440 -29.16 -46.60 -4.97
CA LEU A 440 -30.64 -46.58 -4.85
C LEU A 440 -31.32 -46.38 -3.47
N PRO A 441 -32.59 -45.92 -3.41
CA PRO A 441 -33.12 -44.62 -3.87
C PRO A 441 -34.11 -44.03 -2.82
N MET A 442 -35.03 -43.14 -3.25
CA MET A 442 -36.14 -42.45 -2.55
C MET A 442 -35.78 -40.98 -2.24
N GLY A 443 -36.40 -39.93 -2.80
CA GLY A 443 -37.71 -39.78 -3.45
C GLY A 443 -38.54 -38.80 -2.63
N GLY A 444 -38.76 -37.58 -3.13
CA GLY A 444 -39.74 -36.65 -2.54
C GLY A 444 -39.53 -35.15 -2.82
N GLY A 445 -40.25 -34.63 -3.81
CA GLY A 445 -41.09 -33.42 -3.68
C GLY A 445 -40.44 -32.02 -3.70
N LEU A 446 -40.60 -31.34 -4.83
CA LEU A 446 -40.66 -29.86 -4.94
C LEU A 446 -41.99 -29.34 -4.32
N PRO A 447 -42.11 -28.04 -3.97
CA PRO A 447 -42.56 -27.06 -4.97
C PRO A 447 -41.91 -25.66 -4.92
N ASN A 448 -41.82 -25.06 -6.10
CA ASN A 448 -41.99 -23.64 -6.46
C ASN A 448 -41.97 -22.55 -5.36
N MET A 449 -41.14 -21.53 -5.59
CA MET A 449 -41.64 -20.15 -5.64
C MET A 449 -41.01 -19.38 -6.80
N ALA A 450 -41.87 -19.03 -7.76
CA ALA A 450 -41.69 -17.97 -8.73
C ALA A 450 -42.65 -16.83 -8.33
N GLY A 451 -42.28 -15.57 -8.56
CA GLY A 451 -43.29 -14.53 -8.71
C GLY A 451 -42.89 -13.09 -8.40
N LEU A 452 -42.96 -12.28 -9.46
CA LEU A 452 -43.28 -10.84 -9.51
C LEU A 452 -42.18 -9.83 -9.09
N GLY A 453 -41.92 -8.75 -9.83
CA GLY A 453 -42.57 -8.24 -11.04
C GLY A 453 -42.27 -6.74 -11.23
N SER A 454 -41.75 -6.43 -12.41
CA SER A 454 -41.79 -5.18 -13.19
C SER A 454 -42.88 -4.15 -12.86
N LEU A 455 -42.54 -2.85 -12.94
CA LEU A 455 -43.21 -1.71 -13.66
C LEU A 455 -42.50 -0.39 -13.21
N GLY A 456 -41.87 0.46 -14.05
CA GLY A 456 -42.45 1.29 -15.14
C GLY A 456 -43.48 2.27 -14.55
N GLY A 457 -43.41 3.61 -14.58
CA GLY A 457 -42.74 4.64 -15.37
C GLY A 457 -43.70 5.86 -15.44
N ILE A 458 -43.22 6.99 -15.98
CA ILE A 458 -43.97 8.14 -16.55
C ILE A 458 -44.09 9.45 -15.70
N GLY A 459 -43.42 10.48 -16.23
CA GLY A 459 -43.93 11.84 -16.56
C GLY A 459 -44.01 12.86 -15.41
N GLY A 460 -43.63 14.13 -15.52
CA GLY A 460 -43.31 14.97 -16.67
C GLY A 460 -44.06 16.32 -16.56
N ALA A 461 -43.32 17.43 -16.70
CA ALA A 461 -43.74 18.83 -16.96
C ALA A 461 -44.07 19.80 -15.80
N GLY A 462 -43.51 21.02 -15.88
CA GLY A 462 -44.15 22.24 -15.36
C GLY A 462 -43.27 23.35 -14.77
N ASN A 463 -42.66 24.15 -15.65
CA ASN A 463 -42.16 25.54 -15.53
C ASN A 463 -42.37 26.38 -14.23
N SER A 464 -41.34 27.21 -13.98
CA SER A 464 -41.35 28.64 -13.54
C SER A 464 -41.59 29.04 -12.09
N ALA A 465 -40.58 29.69 -11.48
CA ALA A 465 -40.60 30.93 -10.67
C ALA A 465 -39.25 31.03 -9.91
N ILE A 466 -38.38 32.02 -10.12
CA ILE A 466 -38.44 33.45 -9.75
C ILE A 466 -38.35 33.68 -8.22
N LEU A 467 -37.28 34.40 -7.83
CA LEU A 467 -37.05 35.27 -6.66
C LEU A 467 -36.67 34.69 -5.27
N SER A 468 -35.41 34.99 -4.93
CA SER A 468 -35.00 35.86 -3.80
C SER A 468 -34.84 35.33 -2.37
N ARG A 469 -33.67 35.74 -1.82
CA ARG A 469 -33.36 36.12 -0.43
C ARG A 469 -33.18 34.93 0.54
N LEU A 470 -32.25 34.89 1.49
CA LEU A 470 -31.70 35.94 2.36
C LEU A 470 -30.38 35.38 2.97
N ALA A 471 -29.25 36.10 2.90
CA ALA A 471 -28.52 36.72 4.02
C ALA A 471 -27.86 35.81 5.08
N GLY A 472 -26.57 36.09 5.34
CA GLY A 472 -25.80 35.60 6.49
C GLY A 472 -24.28 35.63 6.24
N SER A 473 -23.67 36.76 5.90
CA SER A 473 -22.88 37.59 6.84
C SER A 473 -22.01 36.82 7.84
N GLY A 474 -20.70 36.74 7.56
CA GLY A 474 -19.64 36.43 8.51
C GLY A 474 -18.31 37.02 8.01
N ARG A 475 -17.77 37.99 8.73
CA ARG A 475 -16.65 38.88 8.37
C ARG A 475 -15.27 38.34 8.78
N MET A 476 -14.29 38.66 7.94
CA MET A 476 -12.89 39.08 8.20
C MET A 476 -12.18 38.78 9.54
N SER A 477 -11.03 38.10 9.43
CA SER A 477 -9.69 38.48 9.96
C SER A 477 -8.71 37.34 9.58
N GLY A 478 -7.45 37.51 9.27
CA GLY A 478 -6.52 38.63 9.38
C GLY A 478 -5.11 38.04 9.21
N ILE A 479 -4.24 38.81 8.59
CA ILE A 479 -2.86 38.52 8.19
C ILE A 479 -1.96 38.26 9.41
N SER A 480 -1.15 37.19 9.36
CA SER A 480 0.19 37.09 9.97
C SER A 480 0.84 35.81 9.41
N GLY A 481 2.01 35.79 8.77
CA GLY A 481 3.15 36.66 8.90
C GLY A 481 4.37 35.73 8.99
N PHE A 482 5.07 35.58 7.87
CA PHE A 482 6.37 34.90 7.79
C PHE A 482 7.43 35.67 8.59
N ALA A 483 8.16 34.99 9.48
CA ALA A 483 9.49 35.33 9.98
C ALA A 483 10.09 34.05 10.60
N SER A 484 11.04 33.36 9.97
CA SER A 484 12.49 33.60 9.92
C SER A 484 13.27 32.67 10.86
N LEU A 485 14.09 31.80 10.25
CA LEU A 485 15.34 31.17 10.69
C LEU A 485 15.89 31.60 12.07
N ASN A 486 16.15 30.64 12.99
CA ASN A 486 17.48 30.05 13.24
C ASN A 486 17.57 29.22 14.56
N VAL A 487 18.38 28.16 14.49
CA VAL A 487 19.21 27.56 15.58
C VAL A 487 18.55 26.57 16.58
N SER A 488 18.85 25.29 16.31
CA SER A 488 19.03 24.14 17.22
C SER A 488 18.02 23.90 18.37
N LYS A 489 17.06 23.00 18.12
CA LYS A 489 16.39 22.17 19.13
C LYS A 489 16.06 20.78 18.55
N PRO A 490 16.10 19.71 19.37
CA PRO A 490 16.13 18.32 18.90
C PRO A 490 14.82 17.94 18.20
N LEU A 491 14.97 17.25 17.06
CA LEU A 491 13.88 16.63 16.31
C LEU A 491 13.18 15.58 17.20
N ILE A 492 12.04 15.94 17.77
CA ILE A 492 11.01 14.96 18.11
C ILE A 492 9.99 15.07 16.97
N PRO A 493 10.00 14.15 15.99
CA PRO A 493 9.02 14.19 14.90
C PRO A 493 7.64 13.86 15.46
N SER A 494 6.66 14.71 15.16
CA SER A 494 5.24 14.50 15.42
C SER A 494 4.76 13.26 14.66
N GLN A 495 4.27 12.27 15.41
CA GLN A 495 3.62 11.06 14.93
C GLN A 495 2.33 11.40 14.17
N ASN A 496 2.34 11.28 12.84
CA ASN A 496 1.15 11.14 12.00
C ASN A 496 1.34 9.84 11.19
N TYR A 497 1.01 8.70 11.80
CA TYR A 497 1.14 7.39 11.18
C TYR A 497 0.07 7.19 10.09
N SER A 498 0.47 6.79 8.88
CA SER A 498 -0.42 6.24 7.85
C SER A 498 0.06 4.86 7.44
N VAL A 499 -0.15 3.84 8.28
CA VAL A 499 0.22 2.47 7.91
C VAL A 499 -0.92 1.87 7.10
N VAL A 500 -0.84 2.00 5.78
CA VAL A 500 -1.50 1.09 4.85
C VAL A 500 -0.42 0.44 4.00
N SER A 501 0.11 -0.70 4.47
CA SER A 501 1.16 -1.48 3.82
C SER A 501 0.65 -2.35 2.66
N ASP A 502 -0.56 -2.09 2.17
CA ASP A 502 -1.04 -2.60 0.90
C ASP A 502 -0.88 -1.51 -0.18
N PRO A 503 -0.08 -1.75 -1.24
CA PRO A 503 -0.03 -0.87 -2.42
C PRO A 503 -1.41 -0.58 -3.02
N LYS A 504 -2.42 -1.42 -2.73
CA LYS A 504 -3.81 -1.31 -3.21
C LYS A 504 -4.82 -0.81 -2.16
N GLY A 505 -4.39 -0.42 -0.96
CA GLY A 505 -5.25 0.25 0.03
C GLY A 505 -6.09 -0.64 0.97
N GLY A 506 -5.81 -1.94 1.10
CA GLY A 506 -6.44 -2.87 2.03
C GLY A 506 -5.90 -2.85 3.49
N SER A 507 -6.30 -3.83 4.31
CA SER A 507 -5.82 -3.97 5.70
C SER A 507 -4.31 -4.25 5.74
N ALA A 508 -3.59 -3.45 6.52
CA ALA A 508 -2.13 -3.46 6.68
C ALA A 508 -1.59 -4.61 7.55
N GLU A 509 -2.45 -5.45 8.14
CA GLU A 509 -2.01 -6.44 9.12
C GLU A 509 -0.97 -7.42 8.55
N GLY A 510 0.25 -7.29 9.04
CA GLY A 510 1.38 -8.18 8.76
C GLY A 510 2.11 -7.93 7.45
N PHE A 511 1.67 -6.98 6.60
CA PHE A 511 2.37 -6.66 5.35
C PHE A 511 3.62 -5.83 5.60
N LEU A 512 4.72 -6.22 4.93
CA LEU A 512 6.02 -5.60 5.07
C LEU A 512 6.35 -4.75 3.86
N THR A 513 7.12 -3.70 4.08
CA THR A 513 7.62 -2.83 3.03
C THR A 513 9.04 -2.44 3.39
N LEU A 514 9.99 -3.32 3.09
CA LEU A 514 11.40 -3.08 3.40
C LEU A 514 12.03 -2.10 2.41
N TRP A 515 13.22 -1.61 2.72
CA TRP A 515 14.01 -0.72 1.85
C TRP A 515 14.11 -1.22 0.39
N ASN A 516 14.40 -2.50 0.21
CA ASN A 516 14.53 -3.13 -1.09
C ASN A 516 13.22 -3.77 -1.58
N SER A 517 12.05 -3.29 -1.11
CA SER A 517 10.75 -3.80 -1.57
C SER A 517 10.65 -3.77 -3.09
N PRO A 518 10.23 -4.85 -3.76
CA PRO A 518 10.11 -4.88 -5.22
C PRO A 518 8.97 -3.99 -5.75
N ARG A 519 8.03 -3.59 -4.89
CA ARG A 519 6.82 -2.84 -5.27
C ARG A 519 6.88 -1.36 -4.92
N LEU A 520 7.73 -0.97 -3.98
CA LEU A 520 7.85 0.39 -3.48
C LEU A 520 9.31 0.78 -3.26
N ASP A 521 9.68 1.98 -3.67
CA ASP A 521 10.92 2.65 -3.27
C ASP A 521 10.60 3.55 -2.06
N THR A 522 10.90 3.03 -0.86
CA THR A 522 10.59 3.72 0.41
C THR A 522 11.37 5.03 0.58
N ARG A 523 12.56 5.14 -0.03
CA ARG A 523 13.36 6.36 -0.03
C ARG A 523 12.72 7.44 -0.89
N LEU A 524 12.23 7.09 -2.08
CA LEU A 524 11.49 8.02 -2.93
C LEU A 524 10.15 8.40 -2.28
N ALA A 525 9.45 7.45 -1.66
CA ALA A 525 8.22 7.71 -0.91
C ALA A 525 8.44 8.78 0.18
N PHE A 526 9.53 8.65 0.96
CA PHE A 526 9.91 9.65 1.96
C PHE A 526 10.23 11.01 1.33
N LYS A 527 10.96 11.06 0.21
CA LYS A 527 11.26 12.33 -0.47
C LYS A 527 10.02 13.02 -1.02
N VAL A 528 9.02 12.26 -1.49
CA VAL A 528 7.78 12.80 -2.07
C VAL A 528 6.81 13.26 -0.98
N THR A 529 6.69 12.52 0.12
CA THR A 529 5.64 12.75 1.14
C THR A 529 6.16 13.32 2.46
N GLY A 530 7.45 13.23 2.73
CA GLY A 530 8.04 13.51 4.05
C GLY A 530 7.73 12.44 5.11
N LYS A 531 7.03 11.36 4.75
CA LYS A 531 6.61 10.28 5.66
C LYS A 531 7.38 9.01 5.38
N ARG A 532 7.79 8.29 6.43
CA ARG A 532 8.46 6.99 6.25
C ARG A 532 7.42 5.97 5.80
N ALA A 533 7.77 5.18 4.79
CA ALA A 533 6.90 4.14 4.25
C ALA A 533 7.43 2.73 4.55
N ALA A 534 8.59 2.63 5.18
CA ALA A 534 9.21 1.35 5.41
C ALA A 534 8.67 0.70 6.68
N VAL A 535 8.17 -0.52 6.54
CA VAL A 535 7.60 -1.32 7.63
C VAL A 535 8.32 -2.65 7.70
N GLY A 536 8.88 -2.93 8.88
CA GLY A 536 9.57 -4.16 9.21
C GLY A 536 8.84 -4.98 10.27
N PHE A 537 9.43 -6.12 10.60
CA PHE A 537 8.86 -7.09 11.51
C PHE A 537 9.92 -7.65 12.47
N SER A 538 9.49 -7.94 13.69
CA SER A 538 10.24 -8.80 14.60
C SER A 538 9.32 -9.67 15.44
N GLY A 539 9.84 -10.81 15.90
CA GLY A 539 9.15 -11.71 16.84
C GLY A 539 9.08 -11.20 18.28
N ASN A 540 9.75 -10.07 18.56
CA ASN A 540 9.76 -9.38 19.86
C ASN A 540 10.15 -7.90 19.69
N LYS A 541 9.91 -7.10 20.73
CA LYS A 541 10.16 -5.65 20.74
C LYS A 541 11.62 -5.19 20.60
N TYR A 542 12.63 -6.07 20.68
CA TYR A 542 14.07 -5.69 20.69
C TYR A 542 14.90 -6.36 19.59
N PHE A 543 14.26 -7.01 18.61
CA PHE A 543 14.97 -7.80 17.58
C PHE A 543 15.88 -8.89 18.18
N HIS A 544 15.46 -9.50 19.28
CA HIS A 544 16.13 -10.66 19.88
C HIS A 544 16.00 -11.88 18.97
N PRO A 545 17.09 -12.54 18.53
CA PRO A 545 17.02 -13.57 17.48
C PRO A 545 16.28 -14.84 17.91
N PHE A 546 16.15 -15.07 19.23
CA PHE A 546 15.64 -16.34 19.79
C PHE A 546 14.38 -16.20 20.66
N ALA A 547 13.81 -15.00 20.76
CA ALA A 547 12.61 -14.76 21.56
C ALA A 547 11.43 -14.45 20.64
N TRP A 548 10.31 -15.13 20.90
CA TRP A 548 9.05 -14.98 20.18
C TRP A 548 7.93 -14.81 21.18
N ASP A 549 7.37 -13.60 21.26
CA ASP A 549 6.20 -13.27 22.09
C ASP A 549 5.03 -12.72 21.25
N GLY A 550 5.31 -12.10 20.11
CA GLY A 550 4.28 -11.52 19.26
C GLY A 550 4.71 -11.22 17.84
N ILE A 551 3.77 -10.63 17.09
CA ILE A 551 4.10 -9.90 15.86
C ILE A 551 4.32 -8.45 16.29
N HIS A 552 5.54 -7.96 16.13
CA HIS A 552 5.87 -6.56 16.37
C HIS A 552 6.19 -5.91 15.03
N LEU A 553 5.35 -4.96 14.62
CA LEU A 553 5.58 -4.18 13.41
C LEU A 553 6.32 -2.89 13.76
N PHE A 554 7.28 -2.54 12.91
CA PHE A 554 8.12 -1.37 13.11
C PHE A 554 8.10 -0.45 11.91
N GLU A 555 7.95 0.84 12.15
CA GLU A 555 8.40 1.85 11.20
C GLU A 555 9.92 1.84 11.19
N LEU A 556 10.53 1.71 10.02
CA LEU A 556 11.96 1.64 9.85
C LEU A 556 12.52 2.89 9.18
N ASP A 557 13.71 3.28 9.62
CA ASP A 557 14.55 4.30 8.99
C ASP A 557 15.90 3.70 8.64
N TYR A 558 16.49 4.17 7.56
CA TYR A 558 17.69 3.58 6.96
C TYR A 558 18.78 4.63 6.79
N ASP A 559 20.03 4.22 6.90
CA ASP A 559 21.17 5.05 6.50
C ASP A 559 21.37 5.07 4.98
N ASP A 560 22.34 5.86 4.51
CA ASP A 560 22.64 6.01 3.08
C ASP A 560 23.13 4.70 2.41
N GLU A 561 23.58 3.72 3.20
CA GLU A 561 23.98 2.39 2.74
C GLU A 561 22.81 1.40 2.67
N GLY A 562 21.59 1.82 3.06
CA GLY A 562 20.40 0.99 3.08
C GLY A 562 20.33 0.03 4.26
N ARG A 563 21.06 0.31 5.35
CA ARG A 563 21.01 -0.46 6.60
C ARG A 563 20.03 0.19 7.55
N ILE A 564 19.27 -0.60 8.32
CA ILE A 564 18.35 -0.07 9.33
C ILE A 564 19.16 0.75 10.35
N ALA A 565 18.81 2.03 10.50
CA ALA A 565 19.40 2.94 11.48
C ALA A 565 18.53 3.06 12.73
N HIS A 566 17.21 3.13 12.55
CA HIS A 566 16.25 3.27 13.64
C HIS A 566 14.98 2.43 13.40
N ALA A 567 14.33 2.03 14.50
CA ALA A 567 13.02 1.40 14.47
C ALA A 567 12.10 1.95 15.56
N TRP A 568 10.82 2.17 15.22
CA TRP A 568 9.75 2.56 16.14
C TRP A 568 8.63 1.54 16.05
N GLU A 569 8.22 0.99 17.19
CA GLU A 569 7.13 0.02 17.23
C GLU A 569 5.78 0.71 16.94
N LEU A 570 5.02 0.17 16.00
CA LEU A 570 3.76 0.77 15.54
C LEU A 570 2.61 0.49 16.51
N ASP A 571 2.59 -0.70 17.09
CA ASP A 571 1.51 -1.16 17.98
C ASP A 571 1.67 -0.65 19.43
N ALA A 572 2.84 -0.09 19.76
CA ALA A 572 3.18 0.42 21.08
C ALA A 572 3.90 1.78 20.98
N PRO A 573 3.16 2.90 20.88
CA PRO A 573 3.75 4.23 20.66
C PRO A 573 4.74 4.69 21.74
N ASN A 574 4.61 4.17 22.96
CA ASN A 574 5.48 4.47 24.10
C ASN A 574 6.66 3.47 24.22
N ALA A 575 6.79 2.54 23.28
CA ALA A 575 7.92 1.61 23.26
C ALA A 575 9.23 2.39 22.99
N PRO A 576 10.36 1.92 23.55
CA PRO A 576 11.65 2.54 23.28
C PRO A 576 11.95 2.56 21.77
N ARG A 577 12.44 3.69 21.26
CA ARG A 577 13.03 3.74 19.92
C ARG A 577 14.29 2.89 19.91
N LEU A 578 14.47 2.05 18.90
CA LEU A 578 15.69 1.28 18.74
C LEU A 578 16.64 1.99 17.80
N ASP A 579 17.90 2.10 18.22
CA ASP A 579 19.02 2.61 17.43
C ASP A 579 19.95 1.44 17.10
N PHE A 580 20.40 1.36 15.84
CA PHE A 580 21.28 0.31 15.36
C PHE A 580 22.62 0.90 14.92
N THR A 581 23.71 0.23 15.28
CA THR A 581 25.07 0.64 14.90
C THR A 581 25.74 -0.46 14.09
N TRP A 582 26.37 -0.07 12.99
CA TRP A 582 26.96 -0.99 12.02
C TRP A 582 28.45 -0.71 11.83
N ASP A 583 29.21 -1.77 11.56
CA ASP A 583 30.57 -1.73 11.01
C ASP A 583 30.56 -2.50 9.67
N GLY A 584 30.56 -1.76 8.56
CA GLY A 584 30.19 -2.32 7.25
C GLY A 584 28.81 -2.97 7.31
N GLN A 585 28.69 -4.25 6.95
CA GLN A 585 27.43 -5.00 7.05
C GLN A 585 27.21 -5.68 8.43
N ARG A 586 28.12 -5.48 9.40
CA ARG A 586 28.02 -6.15 10.71
C ARG A 586 27.32 -5.28 11.72
N LEU A 587 26.25 -5.81 12.32
CA LEU A 587 25.59 -5.16 13.44
C LEU A 587 26.50 -5.24 14.66
N THR A 588 26.85 -4.11 15.25
CA THR A 588 27.71 -4.05 16.45
C THR A 588 26.93 -3.73 17.71
N ARG A 589 25.81 -3.01 17.57
CA ARG A 589 24.98 -2.61 18.71
C ARG A 589 23.53 -2.39 18.35
N VAL A 590 22.64 -2.75 19.29
CA VAL A 590 21.25 -2.30 19.37
C VAL A 590 21.07 -1.55 20.68
N ALA A 591 20.47 -0.36 20.65
CA ALA A 591 20.17 0.41 21.85
C ALA A 591 18.71 0.86 21.84
N GLY A 592 17.94 0.50 22.87
CA GLY A 592 16.59 1.00 23.09
C GLY A 592 16.62 2.27 23.93
N ARG A 593 16.02 3.35 23.44
CA ARG A 593 15.94 4.65 24.11
C ARG A 593 14.50 5.03 24.42
N ASP A 594 14.26 5.43 25.66
CA ASP A 594 12.95 5.96 26.06
C ASP A 594 12.72 7.39 25.51
N GLU A 595 11.56 7.97 25.83
CA GLU A 595 11.18 9.33 25.43
C GLU A 595 12.15 10.41 25.93
N SER A 596 12.86 10.16 27.04
CA SER A 596 13.87 11.08 27.57
C SER A 596 15.22 10.98 26.84
N GLY A 597 15.37 9.98 25.97
CA GLY A 597 16.60 9.65 25.26
C GLY A 597 17.56 8.77 26.06
N ALA A 598 17.18 8.35 27.27
CA ALA A 598 17.97 7.48 28.13
C ALA A 598 17.97 6.05 27.57
N VAL A 599 19.12 5.38 27.64
CA VAL A 599 19.26 3.99 27.17
C VAL A 599 18.65 3.06 28.21
N VAL A 600 17.54 2.41 27.86
CA VAL A 600 16.81 1.46 28.72
C VAL A 600 17.08 0.00 28.35
N TYR A 601 17.62 -0.22 27.16
CA TYR A 601 18.07 -1.51 26.64
C TYR A 601 19.34 -1.32 25.82
N SER A 602 20.30 -2.22 25.94
CA SER A 602 21.49 -2.25 25.09
C SER A 602 21.89 -3.70 24.84
N ARG A 603 22.16 -4.01 23.59
CA ARG A 603 22.71 -5.28 23.14
C ARG A 603 23.95 -5.03 22.30
N THR A 604 25.10 -5.53 22.74
CA THR A 604 26.38 -5.37 22.07
C THR A 604 26.81 -6.71 21.49
N LEU A 605 27.15 -6.73 20.20
CA LEU A 605 27.55 -7.92 19.48
C LEU A 605 29.08 -7.99 19.41
N ASN A 606 29.64 -9.13 19.80
CA ASN A 606 31.08 -9.35 19.86
C ASN A 606 31.52 -10.32 18.77
N TYR A 607 32.50 -9.89 17.98
CA TYR A 607 33.05 -10.66 16.86
C TYR A 607 34.51 -11.04 17.13
N SER A 608 34.90 -12.22 16.63
CA SER A 608 36.30 -12.64 16.51
C SER A 608 36.58 -12.96 15.04
N GLY A 609 37.20 -12.01 14.33
CA GLY A 609 37.28 -12.07 12.87
C GLY A 609 35.88 -12.00 12.26
N ASP A 610 35.50 -12.99 11.47
CA ASP A 610 34.21 -13.06 10.78
C ASP A 610 33.13 -13.84 11.57
N ARG A 611 33.43 -14.25 12.81
CA ARG A 611 32.53 -15.05 13.65
C ARG A 611 31.92 -14.22 14.76
N LEU A 612 30.60 -14.25 14.90
CA LEU A 612 29.86 -13.73 16.03
C LEU A 612 30.04 -14.69 17.22
N THR A 613 30.84 -14.31 18.21
CA THR A 613 31.16 -15.18 19.35
C THR A 613 30.16 -15.05 20.47
N SER A 614 29.64 -13.84 20.68
CA SER A 614 28.65 -13.59 21.72
C SER A 614 27.87 -12.28 21.56
N GLU A 615 26.77 -12.18 22.29
CA GLU A 615 26.02 -10.93 22.49
C GLU A 615 25.86 -10.65 23.98
N GLN A 616 26.09 -9.40 24.39
CA GLN A 616 25.87 -8.94 25.76
C GLN A 616 24.64 -8.05 25.81
N ILE A 617 23.67 -8.41 26.62
CA ILE A 617 22.41 -7.69 26.77
C ILE A 617 22.38 -7.07 28.17
N SER A 618 21.95 -5.83 28.25
CA SER A 618 21.75 -5.10 29.50
C SER A 618 20.48 -4.27 29.42
N GLY A 619 19.66 -4.31 30.45
CA GLY A 619 18.47 -3.46 30.54
C GLY A 619 17.90 -3.41 31.95
N GLN A 620 16.67 -2.90 32.05
CA GLN A 620 15.96 -2.81 33.32
C GLN A 620 15.59 -4.21 33.82
N GLY A 621 16.34 -4.75 34.79
CA GLY A 621 16.15 -6.10 35.33
C GLY A 621 17.42 -6.97 35.37
N GLY A 622 18.53 -6.52 34.77
CA GLY A 622 19.82 -7.21 34.84
C GLY A 622 20.54 -7.26 33.49
N SER A 623 21.61 -8.06 33.46
CA SER A 623 22.36 -8.39 32.24
C SER A 623 22.16 -9.86 31.89
N SER A 624 22.07 -10.16 30.60
CA SER A 624 22.04 -11.52 30.06
C SER A 624 23.05 -11.64 28.93
N HIS A 625 23.39 -12.87 28.57
CA HIS A 625 24.38 -13.18 27.55
C HIS A 625 23.87 -14.21 26.56
N ILE A 626 24.34 -14.12 25.32
CA ILE A 626 24.20 -15.16 24.31
C ILE A 626 25.60 -15.60 23.88
N GLU A 627 25.90 -16.89 23.99
CA GLU A 627 27.15 -17.48 23.54
C GLU A 627 26.92 -18.39 22.34
N TYR A 628 27.76 -18.28 21.30
CA TYR A 628 27.66 -19.07 20.07
C TYR A 628 28.78 -20.10 19.98
N LYS A 629 28.41 -21.33 19.63
CA LYS A 629 29.35 -22.45 19.43
C LYS A 629 29.46 -22.80 17.96
N TYR A 630 30.69 -23.07 17.55
CA TYR A 630 31.05 -23.42 16.18
C TYR A 630 31.63 -24.82 16.11
N ASP A 631 31.40 -25.51 14.99
CA ASP A 631 32.04 -26.79 14.70
C ASP A 631 33.50 -26.61 14.21
N LYS A 632 34.14 -27.72 13.84
CA LYS A 632 35.52 -27.71 13.33
C LYS A 632 35.62 -27.11 11.93
N GLN A 633 34.56 -27.19 11.13
CA GLN A 633 34.47 -26.56 9.81
C GLN A 633 34.24 -25.04 9.90
N GLY A 634 33.86 -24.52 11.07
CA GLY A 634 33.60 -23.11 11.30
C GLY A 634 32.14 -22.69 11.11
N HIS A 635 31.21 -23.64 11.05
CA HIS A 635 29.77 -23.37 11.03
C HIS A 635 29.21 -23.20 12.44
N MET A 636 28.24 -22.31 12.60
CA MET A 636 27.56 -22.09 13.87
C MET A 636 26.53 -23.21 14.11
N VAL A 637 26.66 -23.95 15.21
CA VAL A 637 25.88 -25.19 15.46
C VAL A 637 24.94 -25.11 16.67
N GLU A 638 25.31 -24.32 17.68
CA GLU A 638 24.52 -24.15 18.90
C GLU A 638 24.67 -22.73 19.43
N ALA A 639 23.65 -22.19 20.07
CA ALA A 639 23.77 -21.02 20.94
C ALA A 639 23.13 -21.28 22.30
N SER A 640 23.69 -20.67 23.35
CA SER A 640 23.13 -20.68 24.70
C SER A 640 22.85 -19.23 25.12
N ALA A 641 21.59 -18.93 25.44
CA ALA A 641 21.17 -17.62 25.91
C ALA A 641 20.68 -17.71 27.36
N ASP A 642 21.17 -16.80 28.19
CA ASP A 642 20.72 -16.65 29.57
C ASP A 642 19.27 -16.14 29.65
N ALA A 643 18.71 -16.14 30.85
CA ALA A 643 17.40 -15.54 31.11
C ALA A 643 17.42 -14.04 30.83
N ASP A 644 16.73 -13.60 29.77
CA ASP A 644 16.58 -12.18 29.43
C ASP A 644 15.33 -11.58 30.11
N HIS A 645 15.55 -10.86 31.21
CA HIS A 645 14.50 -10.20 31.99
C HIS A 645 13.85 -9.01 31.27
N THR A 646 14.44 -8.52 30.17
CA THR A 646 13.85 -7.43 29.38
C THR A 646 12.73 -7.93 28.45
N LEU A 647 12.65 -9.25 28.27
CA LEU A 647 11.66 -9.97 27.49
C LEU A 647 10.83 -10.90 28.40
N ASP A 648 10.95 -12.23 28.26
CA ASP A 648 10.13 -13.22 28.97
C ASP A 648 10.86 -13.93 30.13
N GLY A 649 12.10 -13.55 30.44
CA GLY A 649 12.88 -14.11 31.54
C GLY A 649 13.29 -15.57 31.36
N ARG A 650 13.28 -16.09 30.13
CA ARG A 650 13.61 -17.50 29.85
C ARG A 650 15.03 -17.68 29.33
N SER A 651 15.77 -18.66 29.87
CA SER A 651 17.01 -19.13 29.28
C SER A 651 16.71 -20.02 28.07
N ARG A 652 17.55 -20.01 27.04
CA ARG A 652 17.30 -20.74 25.78
C ARG A 652 18.52 -21.50 25.32
N LYS A 653 18.31 -22.73 24.87
CA LYS A 653 19.27 -23.50 24.08
C LYS A 653 18.80 -23.54 22.63
N VAL A 654 19.65 -23.11 21.70
CA VAL A 654 19.33 -22.97 20.28
C VAL A 654 20.15 -23.96 19.48
N LEU A 655 19.50 -24.66 18.56
CA LEU A 655 20.15 -25.56 17.60
C LEU A 655 19.98 -24.98 16.20
N PHE A 656 21.09 -24.84 15.48
CA PHE A 656 21.10 -24.35 14.10
C PHE A 656 21.04 -25.52 13.10
N PHE A 657 20.70 -25.20 11.86
CA PHE A 657 20.67 -26.16 10.76
C PHE A 657 22.10 -26.58 10.41
N ASP A 658 22.31 -27.89 10.32
CA ASP A 658 23.59 -28.50 9.95
C ASP A 658 23.50 -28.93 8.48
N GLU A 659 24.04 -28.11 7.58
CA GLU A 659 23.93 -28.33 6.12
C GLU A 659 24.49 -29.69 5.67
N ASP A 660 25.41 -30.28 6.43
CA ASP A 660 26.02 -31.59 6.12
C ASP A 660 25.10 -32.78 6.44
N LYS A 661 24.10 -32.62 7.33
CA LYS A 661 23.15 -33.70 7.69
C LYS A 661 21.88 -33.74 6.84
N GLY A 662 21.65 -32.73 6.00
CA GLY A 662 20.48 -32.65 5.11
C GLY A 662 20.61 -33.40 3.78
N LYS A 663 21.71 -34.11 3.53
CA LYS A 663 21.99 -34.86 2.30
C LYS A 663 21.87 -36.40 2.42
N HIS A 664 21.13 -36.90 3.42
CA HIS A 664 20.90 -38.33 3.60
C HIS A 664 19.45 -38.74 3.45
#